data_AF-A0A7W2DZE9-F1
#
_entry.id   AF-A0A7W2DZE9-F1
#
_cell.length_a   1.000
_cell.length_b   1.000
_cell.length_c   1.000
_cell.angle_alpha   90.00
_cell.angle_beta   90.00
_cell.angle_gamma   90.00
#
_symmetry.space_group_name_H-M   'P 1'
#
loop_
_entity.id
_entity.type
_entity.pdbx_description
1 polymer ?
#
loop_
_entity_poly.entity_id
_entity_poly.type
_entity_poly.pdbx_seq_one_letter_code
_entity_poly.pdbx_strand_id
1 'polypeptide(L)'
;MKDTAAQNTLELLVHGVGGTTPEEMLDDPRTVRVTGDDTAAVFRRIDDVDAEERPAAEHGEAPVPEAYVWCNLTSGNGSRALWLLLLPFMVVNLAHWMRPTSEGRRLRTVRLYGLLVRLAGLSLTVLLVAAACEVALDLAAWQCAGTPACAERHTWLGFLSPFGSGDGWWSEPGRRLALAALVPSALTGLLWYLSHRTWSAYESQPPPPGSDGEGTGTDGEGTGTDGEGGETYHSALGRPGFWYGRRLVARLRAAHTAVAFLTVAAAVGTAAAREDRRPGGPALLDALAPLFTLAYVAGALVVVWVVCRRGRTENRLDHELDRALVRRLPVGSLVLLALSLVYACCSRPEWRSAGRLPGDRVFGALTLTQCLLVVALAVVAHVLHRTRPHPRAALRGLAGPAVAMLACALGGVMSGGVAQRVSDWLDGTRRTLPGPPVLLTWQASVIPPLLLLLLVVVALLARRTLRVRRAEAAEVEREHPAEPADAARTRRIATARAMAGLTDLAPRVLGIVAVATLLLGAASLLGAELTEEVPGDAAEGAPAALQGAADTTQACGSWLIGVGFLLFVTWGRRAYKDPSARRTIGILWDVGTFWPRAAHPFAPPCYAERAVPDLTWRMATWTRATGGRLVLSGHSQGSVLAAAAAWQLEPSARRRVALLTYGSPLERLYGRWFPAHFGPAALSALHREVDCWRNLYRLTDPIGGPVRLPGDCGPEVDRAPLKDPLAYGRTALHPLPAPILGHSDYQADPAFAEERRLLLARLRPEVPGPRPIEEGPRPVGKTPSALRRGPVEEGDDPPQAPGSSGRSSG
;
A
#
# COMPACT_ATOMS: atom_id res chain seq x y z
N MET A 1 6.41 -48.22 25.80
CA MET A 1 5.69 -47.11 25.15
C MET A 1 6.38 -45.80 25.51
N LYS A 2 6.42 -44.82 24.60
CA LYS A 2 6.57 -43.40 24.97
C LYS A 2 5.18 -42.79 24.83
N ASP A 3 4.73 -42.03 25.81
CA ASP A 3 3.43 -41.38 25.75
C ASP A 3 3.38 -40.41 24.57
N THR A 4 2.42 -40.63 23.67
CA THR A 4 2.07 -39.67 22.63
C THR A 4 1.25 -38.57 23.29
N ALA A 5 1.92 -37.68 24.03
CA ALA A 5 1.28 -36.54 24.67
C ALA A 5 0.45 -35.78 23.64
N ALA A 6 -0.82 -35.54 23.96
CA ALA A 6 -1.70 -34.73 23.12
C ALA A 6 -1.02 -33.37 22.89
N GLN A 7 -0.85 -32.98 21.63
CA GLN A 7 -0.17 -31.74 21.30
C GLN A 7 -1.17 -30.59 21.43
N ASN A 8 -0.82 -29.58 22.24
CA ASN A 8 -1.58 -28.33 22.28
C ASN A 8 -1.74 -27.80 20.85
N THR A 9 -2.94 -27.30 20.54
CA THR A 9 -3.26 -26.70 19.24
C THR A 9 -3.74 -25.26 19.45
N LEU A 10 -3.17 -24.32 18.71
CA LEU A 10 -3.54 -22.89 18.74
C LEU A 10 -4.31 -22.54 17.46
N GLU A 11 -5.31 -21.68 17.54
CA GLU A 11 -5.80 -20.94 16.37
C GLU A 11 -5.47 -19.45 16.53
N LEU A 12 -4.73 -18.88 15.59
CA LEU A 12 -4.42 -17.46 15.56
C LEU A 12 -5.24 -16.78 14.46
N LEU A 13 -6.23 -15.99 14.89
CA LEU A 13 -7.16 -15.23 14.07
C LEU A 13 -6.56 -13.87 13.72
N VAL A 14 -6.60 -13.50 12.44
CA VAL A 14 -6.07 -12.21 11.92
C VAL A 14 -7.15 -11.54 11.06
N HIS A 15 -7.68 -10.43 11.57
CA HIS A 15 -8.80 -9.71 10.95
C HIS A 15 -8.39 -8.91 9.69
N GLY A 16 -9.40 -8.54 8.87
CA GLY A 16 -9.25 -7.69 7.69
C GLY A 16 -9.21 -6.18 8.00
N VAL A 17 -9.27 -5.35 6.95
CA VAL A 17 -9.35 -3.88 7.10
C VAL A 17 -10.69 -3.48 7.75
N GLY A 18 -10.65 -2.56 8.72
CA GLY A 18 -11.86 -1.89 9.21
C GLY A 18 -12.11 -1.95 10.72
N GLY A 19 -11.27 -2.68 11.46
CA GLY A 19 -11.24 -2.70 12.91
C GLY A 19 -12.33 -3.55 13.56
N THR A 20 -12.24 -4.86 13.36
CA THR A 20 -12.95 -5.87 14.18
C THR A 20 -12.41 -5.83 15.61
N THR A 21 -13.29 -6.01 16.61
CA THR A 21 -12.87 -6.06 18.02
C THR A 21 -12.41 -7.48 18.41
N PRO A 22 -11.61 -7.67 19.48
CA PRO A 22 -11.24 -9.02 19.91
C PRO A 22 -12.49 -9.84 20.32
N GLU A 23 -13.55 -9.21 20.82
CA GLU A 23 -14.82 -9.86 21.15
C GLU A 23 -15.48 -10.45 19.90
N GLU A 24 -15.57 -9.65 18.82
CA GLU A 24 -16.11 -10.10 17.53
C GLU A 24 -15.24 -11.21 16.89
N MET A 25 -13.91 -11.19 17.10
CA MET A 25 -13.01 -12.21 16.57
C MET A 25 -13.10 -13.54 17.33
N LEU A 26 -13.27 -13.49 18.65
CA LEU A 26 -13.28 -14.65 19.54
C LEU A 26 -14.67 -15.19 19.85
N ASP A 27 -15.73 -14.47 19.47
CA ASP A 27 -17.13 -14.74 19.82
C ASP A 27 -17.35 -14.83 21.34
N ASP A 28 -16.68 -13.95 22.11
CA ASP A 28 -16.85 -13.83 23.57
C ASP A 28 -16.66 -12.36 24.01
N PRO A 29 -17.61 -11.75 24.74
CA PRO A 29 -17.47 -10.38 25.25
C PRO A 29 -16.41 -10.20 26.34
N ARG A 30 -15.85 -11.28 26.90
CA ARG A 30 -14.89 -11.27 28.01
C ARG A 30 -13.48 -11.55 27.47
N THR A 31 -12.87 -10.58 26.79
CA THR A 31 -11.50 -10.74 26.26
C THR A 31 -10.45 -10.14 27.19
N VAL A 32 -9.24 -10.71 27.16
CA VAL A 32 -8.07 -10.27 27.93
C VAL A 32 -6.87 -10.12 26.99
N ARG A 33 -6.15 -9.00 27.08
CA ARG A 33 -4.89 -8.79 26.36
C ARG A 33 -3.80 -9.65 26.98
N VAL A 34 -3.27 -10.60 26.21
CA VAL A 34 -2.17 -11.49 26.63
C VAL A 34 -0.81 -10.85 26.39
N THR A 35 -0.63 -10.16 25.26
CA THR A 35 0.63 -9.46 24.92
C THR A 35 0.41 -8.34 23.90
N GLY A 36 1.38 -7.43 23.77
CA GLY A 36 1.33 -6.24 22.92
C GLY A 36 1.01 -4.95 23.68
N ASP A 37 0.60 -3.92 22.94
CA ASP A 37 0.31 -2.57 23.46
C ASP A 37 -1.10 -2.10 23.06
N ASP A 38 -1.41 -0.81 23.17
CA ASP A 38 -2.71 -0.23 22.80
C ASP A 38 -2.88 -0.07 21.26
N THR A 39 -1.84 -0.34 20.48
CA THR A 39 -1.77 -0.17 19.02
C THR A 39 -1.86 -1.50 18.26
N ALA A 40 -1.23 -2.56 18.78
CA ALA A 40 -1.44 -3.91 18.32
C ALA A 40 -1.15 -4.92 19.44
N ALA A 41 -2.02 -5.93 19.56
CA ALA A 41 -1.99 -6.88 20.66
C ALA A 41 -2.65 -8.22 20.31
N VAL A 42 -2.30 -9.26 21.08
CA VAL A 42 -2.94 -10.58 21.07
C VAL A 42 -3.90 -10.67 22.24
N PHE A 43 -5.13 -11.10 21.97
CA PHE A 43 -6.19 -11.31 22.95
C PHE A 43 -6.61 -12.78 23.00
N ARG A 44 -7.07 -13.22 24.18
CA ARG A 44 -7.78 -14.48 24.41
C ARG A 44 -9.11 -14.22 25.09
N ARG A 45 -9.98 -15.23 25.15
CA ARG A 45 -11.11 -15.25 26.08
C ARG A 45 -10.59 -15.36 27.51
N ILE A 46 -11.35 -14.86 28.48
CA ILE A 46 -10.98 -14.92 29.90
C ILE A 46 -10.81 -16.36 30.39
N ASP A 47 -11.60 -17.30 29.87
CA ASP A 47 -11.55 -18.72 30.22
C ASP A 47 -10.33 -19.45 29.58
N ASP A 48 -9.62 -18.80 28.66
CA ASP A 48 -8.47 -19.34 27.89
C ASP A 48 -7.10 -18.72 28.33
N VAL A 49 -7.08 -17.87 29.36
CA VAL A 49 -5.85 -17.18 29.81
C VAL A 49 -4.75 -18.19 30.18
N ASP A 50 -5.05 -19.13 31.08
CA ASP A 50 -4.08 -20.13 31.56
C ASP A 50 -4.01 -21.39 30.67
N ALA A 51 -4.36 -21.28 29.39
CA ALA A 51 -4.43 -22.42 28.47
C ALA A 51 -3.06 -23.07 28.14
N GLU A 52 -1.95 -22.39 28.44
CA GLU A 52 -0.60 -22.95 28.29
C GLU A 52 -0.14 -23.72 29.54
N GLU A 53 -0.81 -23.53 30.69
CA GLU A 53 -0.52 -24.22 31.96
C GLU A 53 -1.39 -25.48 32.15
N ARG A 54 -2.56 -25.52 31.51
CA ARG A 54 -3.50 -26.65 31.55
C ARG A 54 -3.02 -27.84 30.69
N PRO A 55 -3.22 -29.09 31.14
CA PRO A 55 -2.99 -30.29 30.33
C PRO A 55 -3.72 -30.24 28.98
N ALA A 56 -3.05 -30.69 27.92
CA ALA A 56 -3.62 -30.78 26.58
C ALA A 56 -4.96 -31.57 26.52
N ALA A 57 -5.13 -32.54 27.42
CA ALA A 57 -6.35 -33.34 27.54
C ALA A 57 -7.58 -32.54 28.00
N GLU A 58 -7.41 -31.43 28.73
CA GLU A 58 -8.53 -30.62 29.24
C GLU A 58 -9.18 -29.75 28.15
N HIS A 59 -8.43 -29.37 27.11
CA HIS A 59 -8.96 -28.67 25.93
C HIS A 59 -9.66 -29.63 24.95
N GLY A 60 -9.50 -30.94 25.14
CA GLY A 60 -10.09 -31.98 24.31
C GLY A 60 -9.73 -31.84 22.83
N GLU A 61 -10.76 -31.66 22.00
CA GLU A 61 -10.63 -31.58 20.55
C GLU A 61 -10.37 -30.15 20.02
N ALA A 62 -10.55 -29.12 20.84
CA ALA A 62 -10.63 -27.72 20.41
C ALA A 62 -9.28 -26.99 20.51
N PRO A 63 -8.94 -26.14 19.52
CA PRO A 63 -7.76 -25.28 19.62
C PRO A 63 -8.04 -24.09 20.57
N VAL A 64 -7.00 -23.61 21.22
CA VAL A 64 -7.03 -22.35 21.98
C VAL A 64 -7.11 -21.19 20.99
N PRO A 65 -8.16 -20.34 21.00
CA PRO A 65 -8.31 -19.26 20.04
C PRO A 65 -7.64 -17.96 20.54
N GLU A 66 -6.87 -17.34 19.65
CA GLU A 66 -6.22 -16.05 19.85
C GLU A 66 -6.61 -15.06 18.76
N ALA A 67 -6.91 -13.83 19.13
CA ALA A 67 -7.19 -12.74 18.21
C ALA A 67 -6.00 -11.76 18.17
N TYR A 68 -5.33 -11.65 17.02
CA TYR A 68 -4.36 -10.58 16.79
C TYR A 68 -5.06 -9.35 16.23
N VAL A 69 -5.21 -8.33 17.08
CA VAL A 69 -5.85 -7.06 16.77
C VAL A 69 -4.80 -6.03 16.40
N TRP A 70 -4.84 -5.54 15.16
CA TRP A 70 -3.83 -4.65 14.57
C TRP A 70 -4.40 -3.34 14.04
N CYS A 71 -5.71 -3.14 14.19
CA CYS A 71 -6.46 -2.03 13.59
C CYS A 71 -5.97 -0.63 13.98
N ASN A 72 -5.35 -0.46 15.15
CA ASN A 72 -4.81 0.84 15.58
C ASN A 72 -3.49 1.20 14.88
N LEU A 73 -2.78 0.26 14.24
CA LEU A 73 -1.61 0.56 13.39
C LEU A 73 -1.96 1.38 12.15
N THR A 74 -3.17 1.20 11.58
CA THR A 74 -3.66 1.98 10.44
C THR A 74 -4.65 3.05 10.86
N SER A 75 -5.38 2.86 11.98
CA SER A 75 -6.43 3.77 12.46
C SER A 75 -6.02 4.76 13.58
N GLY A 76 -4.86 4.60 14.23
CA GLY A 76 -4.37 5.49 15.29
C GLY A 76 -3.55 6.70 14.81
N ASN A 77 -4.18 7.90 14.78
CA ASN A 77 -3.61 9.25 15.03
C ASN A 77 -4.38 10.36 14.27
N GLY A 78 -4.57 11.53 14.92
CA GLY A 78 -5.27 12.69 14.36
C GLY A 78 -4.57 13.41 13.19
N SER A 79 -3.35 13.01 12.83
CA SER A 79 -2.55 13.63 11.76
C SER A 79 -2.96 13.25 10.33
N ARG A 80 -4.05 12.48 10.14
CA ARG A 80 -4.50 12.01 8.81
C ARG A 80 -4.83 13.10 7.80
N ALA A 81 -5.16 14.33 8.21
CA ALA A 81 -5.30 15.44 7.26
C ALA A 81 -4.01 15.68 6.45
N LEU A 82 -2.85 15.47 7.08
CA LEU A 82 -1.54 15.55 6.42
C LEU A 82 -1.27 14.34 5.51
N TRP A 83 -1.96 13.21 5.70
CA TRP A 83 -1.69 11.97 4.95
C TRP A 83 -2.11 12.08 3.48
N LEU A 84 -3.08 12.94 3.16
CA LEU A 84 -3.42 13.29 1.78
C LEU A 84 -2.28 14.04 1.07
N LEU A 85 -1.50 14.88 1.78
CA LEU A 85 -0.29 15.52 1.24
C LEU A 85 0.80 14.49 0.90
N LEU A 86 0.84 13.38 1.65
CA LEU A 86 1.78 12.28 1.46
C LEU A 86 1.30 11.25 0.42
N LEU A 87 0.14 11.44 -0.21
CA LEU A 87 -0.43 10.49 -1.16
C LEU A 87 0.49 10.21 -2.36
N PRO A 88 1.09 11.21 -3.05
CA PRO A 88 2.06 10.94 -4.13
C PRO A 88 3.26 10.09 -3.65
N PHE A 89 3.70 10.31 -2.41
CA PHE A 89 4.81 9.57 -1.80
C PHE A 89 4.45 8.12 -1.46
N MET A 90 3.23 7.86 -1.01
CA MET A 90 2.71 6.51 -0.82
C MET A 90 2.61 5.78 -2.17
N VAL A 91 2.05 6.43 -3.18
CA VAL A 91 1.82 5.84 -4.51
C VAL A 91 3.14 5.52 -5.21
N VAL A 92 4.15 6.40 -5.18
CA VAL A 92 5.48 6.09 -5.75
C VAL A 92 6.23 5.01 -4.93
N ASN A 93 5.99 4.92 -3.62
CA ASN A 93 6.54 3.82 -2.82
C ASN A 93 5.90 2.48 -3.20
N LEU A 94 4.59 2.46 -3.45
CA LEU A 94 3.87 1.28 -3.93
C LEU A 94 4.43 0.78 -5.27
N ALA A 95 4.68 1.69 -6.22
CA ALA A 95 5.25 1.37 -7.53
C ALA A 95 6.58 0.59 -7.45
N HIS A 96 7.37 0.73 -6.38
CA HIS A 96 8.60 -0.04 -6.19
C HIS A 96 8.36 -1.56 -6.11
N TRP A 97 7.29 -1.94 -5.42
CA TRP A 97 6.96 -3.33 -5.10
C TRP A 97 6.17 -4.01 -6.23
N MET A 98 5.60 -3.23 -7.14
CA MET A 98 4.82 -3.66 -8.30
C MET A 98 5.69 -4.16 -9.48
N ARG A 99 6.94 -4.53 -9.20
CA ARG A 99 7.87 -5.06 -10.18
C ARG A 99 7.43 -6.45 -10.67
N PRO A 100 7.63 -6.77 -11.97
CA PRO A 100 7.45 -8.13 -12.46
C PRO A 100 8.39 -9.13 -11.78
N THR A 101 7.98 -10.40 -11.75
CA THR A 101 8.80 -11.53 -11.34
C THR A 101 10.04 -11.65 -12.25
N SER A 102 11.16 -12.09 -11.70
CA SER A 102 12.45 -12.17 -12.41
C SER A 102 13.31 -13.30 -11.86
N GLU A 103 13.95 -14.08 -12.73
CA GLU A 103 14.97 -15.05 -12.32
C GLU A 103 16.29 -14.37 -11.88
N GLY A 104 17.11 -15.09 -11.11
CA GLY A 104 18.35 -14.58 -10.52
C GLY A 104 19.36 -13.97 -11.50
N ARG A 105 19.29 -14.34 -12.79
CA ARG A 105 20.20 -13.86 -13.85
C ARG A 105 20.01 -12.37 -14.24
N ARG A 106 18.98 -11.66 -13.74
CA ARG A 106 18.74 -10.22 -14.07
C ARG A 106 18.78 -9.25 -12.89
N LEU A 107 19.63 -9.52 -11.89
CA LEU A 107 19.80 -8.65 -10.71
C LEU A 107 20.09 -7.17 -11.07
N ARG A 108 20.85 -6.89 -12.13
CA ARG A 108 21.11 -5.51 -12.62
C ARG A 108 19.82 -4.79 -13.05
N THR A 109 18.93 -5.47 -13.78
CA THR A 109 17.65 -4.92 -14.25
C THR A 109 16.69 -4.66 -13.09
N VAL A 110 16.65 -5.53 -12.07
CA VAL A 110 15.86 -5.31 -10.84
C VAL A 110 16.40 -4.11 -10.05
N ARG A 111 17.73 -3.98 -9.92
CA ARG A 111 18.37 -2.81 -9.29
C ARG A 111 18.06 -1.52 -10.05
N LEU A 112 18.06 -1.54 -11.39
CA LEU A 112 17.69 -0.40 -12.24
C LEU A 112 16.21 -0.02 -12.08
N TYR A 113 15.28 -0.97 -12.05
CA TYR A 113 13.87 -0.71 -11.76
C TYR A 113 13.73 0.04 -10.42
N GLY A 114 14.32 -0.52 -9.35
CA GLY A 114 14.26 0.11 -8.03
C GLY A 114 14.96 1.47 -7.96
N LEU A 115 15.96 1.72 -8.82
CA LEU A 115 16.62 3.01 -8.96
C LEU A 115 15.71 4.05 -9.63
N LEU A 116 15.08 3.71 -10.75
CA LEU A 116 14.19 4.62 -11.48
C LEU A 116 13.01 5.07 -10.61
N VAL A 117 12.42 4.15 -9.82
CA VAL A 117 11.34 4.51 -8.87
C VAL A 117 11.88 5.40 -7.72
N ARG A 118 13.10 5.18 -7.23
CA ARG A 118 13.74 6.08 -6.25
C ARG A 118 13.99 7.49 -6.82
N LEU A 119 14.41 7.60 -8.08
CA LEU A 119 14.61 8.89 -8.75
C LEU A 119 13.27 9.61 -8.99
N ALA A 120 12.21 8.88 -9.34
CA ALA A 120 10.85 9.43 -9.41
C ALA A 120 10.40 9.95 -8.03
N GLY A 121 10.66 9.19 -6.96
CA GLY A 121 10.45 9.63 -5.59
C GLY A 121 11.23 10.90 -5.21
N LEU A 122 12.51 10.99 -5.59
CA LEU A 122 13.31 12.19 -5.37
C LEU A 122 12.73 13.40 -6.11
N SER A 123 12.33 13.23 -7.37
CA SER A 123 11.70 14.30 -8.16
C SER A 123 10.38 14.79 -7.58
N LEU A 124 9.59 13.92 -6.92
CA LEU A 124 8.38 14.28 -6.21
C LEU A 124 8.66 15.11 -4.94
N THR A 125 9.78 14.87 -4.25
CA THR A 125 10.22 15.76 -3.16
C THR A 125 10.62 17.12 -3.69
N VAL A 126 11.40 17.18 -4.77
CA VAL A 126 11.79 18.46 -5.41
C VAL A 126 10.54 19.21 -5.89
N LEU A 127 9.59 18.53 -6.53
CA LEU A 127 8.33 19.13 -7.00
C LEU A 127 7.51 19.75 -5.85
N LEU A 128 7.31 19.02 -4.75
CA LEU A 128 6.58 19.55 -3.58
C LEU A 128 7.26 20.80 -3.01
N VAL A 129 8.59 20.78 -2.88
CA VAL A 129 9.33 21.89 -2.28
C VAL A 129 9.44 23.07 -3.24
N ALA A 130 9.59 22.82 -4.54
CA ALA A 130 9.54 23.84 -5.59
C ALA A 130 8.15 24.51 -5.62
N ALA A 131 7.06 23.76 -5.47
CA ALA A 131 5.70 24.31 -5.38
C ALA A 131 5.47 25.12 -4.09
N ALA A 132 6.09 24.73 -2.98
CA ALA A 132 6.08 25.54 -1.76
C ALA A 132 6.94 26.82 -1.91
N CYS A 133 8.02 26.76 -2.71
CA CYS A 133 8.81 27.94 -3.06
C CYS A 133 8.06 28.88 -4.01
N GLU A 134 7.40 28.36 -5.03
CA GLU A 134 6.51 29.08 -5.94
C GLU A 134 5.47 29.91 -5.17
N VAL A 135 4.77 29.27 -4.24
CA VAL A 135 3.76 29.92 -3.39
C VAL A 135 4.35 31.01 -2.49
N ALA A 136 5.45 30.71 -1.78
CA ALA A 136 5.97 31.61 -0.75
C ALA A 136 6.94 32.66 -1.28
N LEU A 137 7.90 32.25 -2.12
CA LEU A 137 8.95 33.12 -2.65
C LEU A 137 8.47 33.90 -3.88
N ASP A 138 7.85 33.24 -4.86
CA ASP A 138 7.42 33.94 -6.08
C ASP A 138 6.10 34.69 -5.85
N LEU A 139 4.98 33.99 -5.74
CA LEU A 139 3.64 34.61 -5.71
C LEU A 139 3.47 35.63 -4.56
N ALA A 140 3.87 35.27 -3.33
CA ALA A 140 3.71 36.16 -2.17
C ALA A 140 4.83 37.22 -2.04
N ALA A 141 6.10 36.80 -1.99
CA ALA A 141 7.21 37.67 -1.61
C ALA A 141 7.88 38.43 -2.79
N TRP A 142 7.81 37.89 -4.01
CA TRP A 142 8.34 38.54 -5.21
C TRP A 142 7.26 39.34 -5.94
N GLN A 143 6.19 38.66 -6.39
CA GLN A 143 5.10 39.27 -7.15
C GLN A 143 4.23 40.17 -6.27
N CYS A 144 3.44 39.61 -5.32
CA CYS A 144 2.44 40.40 -4.59
C CYS A 144 3.04 41.50 -3.72
N ALA A 145 4.09 41.22 -2.92
CA ALA A 145 4.77 42.25 -2.13
C ALA A 145 5.51 43.28 -3.01
N GLY A 146 5.87 42.93 -4.25
CA GLY A 146 6.46 43.83 -5.25
C GLY A 146 5.44 44.70 -5.99
N THR A 147 4.15 44.38 -5.94
CA THR A 147 3.08 45.06 -6.69
C THR A 147 2.22 45.91 -5.73
N PRO A 148 2.15 47.26 -5.89
CA PRO A 148 1.44 48.14 -4.96
C PRO A 148 0.01 47.70 -4.68
N ALA A 149 -0.78 47.47 -5.73
CA ALA A 149 -2.19 47.11 -5.64
C ALA A 149 -2.46 45.75 -4.96
N CYS A 150 -1.47 44.84 -4.93
CA CYS A 150 -1.58 43.56 -4.22
C CYS A 150 -1.18 43.73 -2.74
N ALA A 151 -0.07 44.41 -2.48
CA ALA A 151 0.40 44.69 -1.12
C ALA A 151 -0.59 45.55 -0.29
N GLU A 152 -1.23 46.55 -0.90
CA GLU A 152 -2.26 47.37 -0.25
C GLU A 152 -3.49 46.54 0.18
N ARG A 153 -3.89 45.59 -0.66
CA ARG A 153 -5.01 44.67 -0.39
C ARG A 153 -4.68 43.67 0.71
N HIS A 154 -3.43 43.20 0.74
CA HIS A 154 -2.92 42.20 1.68
C HIS A 154 -2.00 42.86 2.71
N THR A 155 -2.57 43.70 3.58
CA THR A 155 -1.82 44.55 4.53
C THR A 155 -0.81 43.82 5.41
N TRP A 156 -0.98 42.51 5.65
CA TRP A 156 -0.03 41.65 6.34
C TRP A 156 1.31 41.46 5.58
N LEU A 157 1.35 41.72 4.27
CA LEU A 157 2.56 41.84 3.44
C LEU A 157 3.12 43.27 3.39
N GLY A 158 2.44 44.27 3.98
CA GLY A 158 2.80 45.68 3.85
C GLY A 158 4.22 46.02 4.32
N PHE A 159 4.73 45.31 5.32
CA PHE A 159 6.12 45.46 5.82
C PHE A 159 7.19 44.92 4.86
N LEU A 160 6.81 44.08 3.89
CA LEU A 160 7.66 43.61 2.80
C LEU A 160 7.58 44.53 1.57
N SER A 161 6.50 45.31 1.45
CA SER A 161 6.30 46.21 0.32
C SER A 161 7.19 47.45 0.43
N PRO A 162 7.85 47.89 -0.66
CA PRO A 162 8.68 49.10 -0.62
C PRO A 162 7.79 50.34 -0.50
N PHE A 163 6.59 50.30 -1.08
CA PHE A 163 5.60 51.39 -1.08
C PHE A 163 4.91 51.56 0.27
N GLY A 164 4.66 50.46 1.00
CA GLY A 164 3.97 50.49 2.29
C GLY A 164 4.87 50.74 3.51
N SER A 165 6.17 50.44 3.39
CA SER A 165 7.12 50.53 4.52
C SER A 165 8.12 51.69 4.45
N GLY A 166 8.11 52.48 3.37
CA GLY A 166 9.04 53.60 3.18
C GLY A 166 10.50 53.13 3.13
N ASP A 167 10.79 52.16 2.26
CA ASP A 167 12.09 51.48 2.16
C ASP A 167 12.58 50.84 3.47
N GLY A 168 11.66 50.34 4.30
CA GLY A 168 11.97 49.61 5.53
C GLY A 168 12.83 48.36 5.28
N TRP A 169 13.58 47.90 6.30
CA TRP A 169 14.61 46.86 6.14
C TRP A 169 14.20 45.62 5.32
N TRP A 170 12.96 45.14 5.46
CA TRP A 170 12.46 43.96 4.76
C TRP A 170 11.97 44.22 3.33
N SER A 171 12.05 45.45 2.83
CA SER A 171 11.61 45.84 1.48
C SER A 171 12.55 45.35 0.37
N GLU A 172 13.83 45.09 0.65
CA GLU A 172 14.76 44.61 -0.38
C GLU A 172 14.42 43.17 -0.83
N PRO A 173 14.33 42.86 -2.14
CA PRO A 173 13.84 41.57 -2.62
C PRO A 173 14.57 40.35 -2.02
N GLY A 174 15.89 40.44 -1.85
CA GLY A 174 16.69 39.36 -1.25
C GLY A 174 16.30 39.04 0.20
N ARG A 175 15.93 40.06 0.99
CA ARG A 175 15.45 39.88 2.37
C ARG A 175 14.03 39.35 2.41
N ARG A 176 13.15 39.78 1.48
CA ARG A 176 11.80 39.19 1.31
C ARG A 176 11.90 37.69 1.02
N LEU A 177 12.73 37.31 0.04
CA LEU A 177 12.95 35.91 -0.35
C LEU A 177 13.54 35.10 0.82
N ALA A 178 14.48 35.68 1.57
CA ALA A 178 15.08 35.02 2.74
C ALA A 178 14.07 34.76 3.87
N LEU A 179 13.14 35.70 4.13
CA LEU A 179 12.06 35.50 5.09
C LEU A 179 11.03 34.47 4.60
N ALA A 180 10.62 34.57 3.33
CA ALA A 180 9.65 33.66 2.73
C ALA A 180 10.14 32.20 2.68
N ALA A 181 11.46 31.99 2.51
CA ALA A 181 12.11 30.69 2.55
C ALA A 181 11.92 29.91 3.87
N LEU A 182 11.53 30.57 4.96
CA LEU A 182 11.17 29.89 6.21
C LEU A 182 9.96 28.94 6.02
N VAL A 183 9.02 29.24 5.13
CA VAL A 183 7.82 28.41 4.89
C VAL A 183 8.17 27.04 4.28
N PRO A 184 8.83 26.92 3.11
CA PRO A 184 9.24 25.61 2.57
C PRO A 184 10.31 24.92 3.45
N SER A 185 11.11 25.68 4.20
CA SER A 185 12.05 25.11 5.18
C SER A 185 11.34 24.46 6.38
N ALA A 186 10.28 25.09 6.91
CA ALA A 186 9.46 24.54 7.98
C ALA A 186 8.68 23.29 7.51
N LEU A 187 8.15 23.30 6.28
CA LEU A 187 7.57 22.11 5.64
C LEU A 187 8.59 20.96 5.57
N THR A 188 9.82 21.25 5.16
CA THR A 188 10.92 20.27 5.10
C THR A 188 11.25 19.70 6.49
N GLY A 189 11.33 20.55 7.51
CA GLY A 189 11.53 20.15 8.90
C GLY A 189 10.40 19.26 9.44
N LEU A 190 9.15 19.58 9.12
CA LEU A 190 7.98 18.78 9.49
C LEU A 190 8.02 17.38 8.85
N LEU A 191 8.31 17.28 7.55
CA LEU A 191 8.43 16.00 6.84
C LEU A 191 9.56 15.14 7.41
N TRP A 192 10.71 15.75 7.71
CA TRP A 192 11.83 15.08 8.39
C TRP A 192 11.42 14.55 9.78
N TYR A 193 10.79 15.39 10.60
CA TYR A 193 10.35 15.03 11.96
C TYR A 193 9.37 13.85 11.96
N LEU A 194 8.35 13.89 11.10
CA LEU A 194 7.34 12.84 11.01
C LEU A 194 7.92 11.51 10.50
N SER A 195 8.81 11.55 9.50
CA SER A 195 9.54 10.38 9.02
C SER A 195 10.46 9.80 10.11
N HIS A 196 11.12 10.64 10.91
CA HIS A 196 11.97 10.19 12.00
C HIS A 196 11.16 9.54 13.15
N ARG A 197 10.05 10.18 13.58
CA ARG A 197 9.16 9.65 14.63
C ARG A 197 8.55 8.31 14.25
N THR A 198 8.06 8.18 13.02
CA THR A 198 7.42 6.93 12.55
C THR A 198 8.42 5.79 12.36
N TRP A 199 9.63 6.08 11.88
CA TRP A 199 10.73 5.11 11.76
C TRP A 199 11.09 4.42 13.09
N SER A 200 11.01 5.16 14.21
CA SER A 200 11.32 4.60 15.54
C SER A 200 10.22 3.71 16.14
N ALA A 201 8.97 3.85 15.70
CA ALA A 201 7.84 3.13 16.31
C ALA A 201 7.42 1.88 15.52
N TYR A 202 7.62 1.90 14.20
CA TYR A 202 7.19 0.82 13.29
C TYR A 202 8.37 0.06 12.67
N GLU A 203 9.42 0.76 12.25
CA GLU A 203 10.45 0.22 11.34
C GLU A 203 11.75 -0.21 12.05
N SER A 204 11.68 -0.40 13.36
CA SER A 204 12.81 -0.81 14.21
C SER A 204 12.57 -2.08 15.02
N GLN A 205 11.45 -2.78 14.81
CA GLN A 205 11.16 -4.04 15.51
C GLN A 205 12.18 -5.12 15.08
N PRO A 206 12.86 -5.79 16.01
CA PRO A 206 13.78 -6.88 15.68
C PRO A 206 12.99 -8.14 15.30
N PRO A 207 13.44 -8.89 14.28
CA PRO A 207 12.89 -10.23 14.02
C PRO A 207 13.29 -11.21 15.13
N PRO A 208 12.69 -12.41 15.18
CA PRO A 208 13.04 -13.43 16.16
C PRO A 208 14.52 -13.85 16.12
N PRO A 209 15.15 -14.14 17.28
CA PRO A 209 16.47 -14.78 17.34
C PRO A 209 16.48 -16.08 16.52
N GLY A 210 17.57 -16.32 15.79
CA GLY A 210 17.69 -17.42 14.82
C GLY A 210 17.32 -17.06 13.38
N SER A 211 16.72 -15.87 13.15
CA SER A 211 16.53 -15.34 11.78
C SER A 211 17.81 -14.81 11.14
N ASP A 212 18.87 -14.59 11.94
CA ASP A 212 20.23 -14.43 11.46
C ASP A 212 20.74 -15.77 10.94
N GLY A 213 20.54 -16.03 9.65
CA GLY A 213 21.20 -17.13 8.99
C GLY A 213 22.71 -16.93 9.02
N GLU A 214 23.42 -17.72 9.85
CA GLU A 214 24.87 -17.94 9.78
C GLU A 214 25.25 -18.71 8.51
N GLY A 215 24.80 -18.22 7.35
CA GLY A 215 25.51 -18.43 6.09
C GLY A 215 26.75 -17.55 6.13
N THR A 216 27.88 -18.12 6.54
CA THR A 216 29.19 -17.48 6.56
C THR A 216 29.41 -16.65 5.31
N GLY A 217 29.62 -15.34 5.48
CA GLY A 217 29.76 -14.43 4.36
C GLY A 217 31.09 -14.63 3.63
N THR A 218 31.03 -15.32 2.48
CA THR A 218 31.88 -14.97 1.34
C THR A 218 31.02 -14.26 0.30
N ASP A 219 31.32 -12.99 0.03
CA ASP A 219 30.94 -12.35 -1.22
C ASP A 219 31.76 -13.05 -2.34
N GLY A 220 31.28 -14.21 -2.79
CA GLY A 220 32.01 -15.13 -3.68
C GLY A 220 31.09 -16.05 -4.46
N GLU A 221 31.57 -16.51 -5.61
CA GLU A 221 30.79 -17.29 -6.57
C GLU A 221 30.46 -18.70 -6.05
N GLY A 222 29.17 -19.00 -5.95
CA GLY A 222 28.67 -20.34 -5.60
C GLY A 222 28.15 -21.07 -6.83
N THR A 223 29.05 -21.65 -7.63
CA THR A 223 28.71 -22.72 -8.56
C THR A 223 28.38 -23.99 -7.78
N GLY A 224 27.13 -24.12 -7.33
CA GLY A 224 26.57 -25.42 -6.95
C GLY A 224 26.32 -26.22 -8.22
N THR A 225 27.07 -27.30 -8.43
CA THR A 225 26.82 -28.28 -9.49
C THR A 225 25.45 -28.92 -9.33
N ASP A 226 24.74 -29.08 -10.44
CA ASP A 226 23.39 -29.63 -10.46
C ASP A 226 23.33 -31.04 -9.84
N GLY A 227 22.54 -31.17 -8.77
CA GLY A 227 22.14 -32.44 -8.16
C GLY A 227 20.62 -32.48 -8.07
N GLU A 228 20.00 -33.51 -8.65
CA GLU A 228 18.54 -33.64 -8.75
C GLU A 228 17.90 -33.81 -7.36
N GLY A 229 17.25 -32.75 -6.83
CA GLY A 229 16.62 -32.84 -5.52
C GLY A 229 16.09 -31.53 -4.92
N GLY A 230 14.98 -31.00 -5.46
CA GLY A 230 14.09 -30.08 -4.74
C GLY A 230 14.61 -28.65 -4.48
N GLU A 231 14.57 -27.78 -5.48
CA GLU A 231 14.77 -26.33 -5.27
C GLU A 231 13.75 -25.76 -4.27
N THR A 232 14.22 -25.31 -3.10
CA THR A 232 13.39 -24.58 -2.13
C THR A 232 13.21 -23.14 -2.59
N TYR A 233 12.00 -22.79 -3.05
CA TYR A 233 11.71 -21.44 -3.54
C TYR A 233 11.60 -20.45 -2.36
N HIS A 234 12.69 -19.76 -2.06
CA HIS A 234 12.69 -18.72 -1.03
C HIS A 234 11.89 -17.48 -1.50
N SER A 235 10.65 -17.36 -1.00
CA SER A 235 9.82 -16.15 -1.17
C SER A 235 10.59 -14.90 -0.70
N ALA A 236 10.52 -13.81 -1.45
CA ALA A 236 11.18 -12.56 -1.09
C ALA A 236 10.69 -12.02 0.27
N LEU A 237 9.42 -12.26 0.60
CA LEU A 237 8.78 -11.84 1.86
C LEU A 237 9.25 -12.64 3.09
N GLY A 238 9.90 -13.79 2.88
CA GLY A 238 10.48 -14.65 3.92
C GLY A 238 11.96 -14.39 4.19
N ARG A 239 12.56 -13.35 3.58
CA ARG A 239 13.97 -13.00 3.82
C ARG A 239 14.11 -12.21 5.13
N PRO A 240 15.15 -12.42 5.95
CA PRO A 240 15.26 -11.78 7.27
C PRO A 240 15.24 -10.24 7.22
N GLY A 241 15.94 -9.64 6.26
CA GLY A 241 15.97 -8.20 6.05
C GLY A 241 14.76 -7.62 5.31
N PHE A 242 13.77 -8.43 4.89
CA PHE A 242 12.64 -7.90 4.12
C PHE A 242 11.82 -6.89 4.92
N TRP A 243 11.55 -7.16 6.20
CA TRP A 243 10.78 -6.28 7.09
C TRP A 243 11.66 -5.34 7.93
N TYR A 244 12.98 -5.32 7.71
CA TYR A 244 13.94 -4.52 8.47
C TYR A 244 14.60 -3.42 7.61
N GLY A 245 13.84 -2.37 7.27
CA GLY A 245 14.29 -1.31 6.34
C GLY A 245 15.34 -0.32 6.87
N ARG A 246 15.87 -0.51 8.09
CA ARG A 246 16.43 0.55 8.94
C ARG A 246 17.46 1.46 8.26
N ARG A 247 18.52 0.89 7.65
CA ARG A 247 19.60 1.65 6.97
C ARG A 247 19.10 2.40 5.73
N LEU A 248 18.27 1.76 4.90
CA LEU A 248 17.78 2.36 3.66
C LEU A 248 16.94 3.60 3.95
N VAL A 249 15.97 3.50 4.85
CA VAL A 249 15.07 4.62 5.19
C VAL A 249 15.85 5.78 5.80
N ALA A 250 16.81 5.50 6.69
CA ALA A 250 17.66 6.55 7.26
C ALA A 250 18.47 7.32 6.19
N ARG A 251 19.05 6.60 5.22
CA ARG A 251 19.82 7.21 4.12
C ARG A 251 18.93 7.96 3.13
N LEU A 252 17.78 7.41 2.75
CA LEU A 252 16.82 8.11 1.87
C LEU A 252 16.27 9.35 2.56
N ARG A 253 15.90 9.27 3.85
CA ARG A 253 15.47 10.44 4.63
C ARG A 253 16.53 11.54 4.59
N ALA A 254 17.80 11.20 4.79
CA ALA A 254 18.89 12.17 4.69
C ALA A 254 19.01 12.80 3.30
N ALA A 255 18.92 12.00 2.22
CA ALA A 255 18.97 12.49 0.85
C ALA A 255 17.78 13.40 0.47
N HIS A 256 16.56 13.03 0.84
CA HIS A 256 15.35 13.80 0.54
C HIS A 256 15.26 15.07 1.38
N THR A 257 15.62 15.04 2.67
CA THR A 257 15.74 16.25 3.49
C THR A 257 16.80 17.21 2.93
N ALA A 258 17.92 16.67 2.44
CA ALA A 258 18.96 17.50 1.83
C ALA A 258 18.54 18.09 0.48
N VAL A 259 17.90 17.34 -0.41
CA VAL A 259 17.40 17.88 -1.69
C VAL A 259 16.35 18.98 -1.46
N ALA A 260 15.52 18.82 -0.44
CA ALA A 260 14.52 19.80 -0.07
C ALA A 260 15.17 21.13 0.36
N PHE A 261 16.12 21.10 1.31
CA PHE A 261 16.86 22.32 1.69
C PHE A 261 17.67 22.91 0.53
N LEU A 262 18.28 22.08 -0.33
CA LEU A 262 18.99 22.53 -1.53
C LEU A 262 18.06 23.19 -2.55
N THR A 263 16.81 22.73 -2.68
CA THR A 263 15.79 23.34 -3.56
C THR A 263 15.44 24.75 -3.08
N VAL A 264 15.23 24.94 -1.77
CA VAL A 264 15.00 26.27 -1.17
C VAL A 264 16.24 27.16 -1.33
N ALA A 265 17.42 26.62 -1.03
CA ALA A 265 18.68 27.36 -1.14
C ALA A 265 18.96 27.82 -2.58
N ALA A 266 18.70 26.97 -3.57
CA ALA A 266 18.81 27.31 -4.98
C ALA A 266 17.75 28.33 -5.42
N ALA A 267 16.50 28.23 -4.96
CA ALA A 267 15.44 29.18 -5.31
C ALA A 267 15.77 30.62 -4.84
N VAL A 268 16.24 30.78 -3.60
CA VAL A 268 16.70 32.08 -3.09
C VAL A 268 18.04 32.49 -3.74
N GLY A 269 19.03 31.62 -3.67
CA GLY A 269 20.41 31.94 -3.97
C GLY A 269 20.69 32.14 -5.46
N THR A 270 19.98 31.44 -6.36
CA THR A 270 20.15 31.66 -7.81
C THR A 270 19.43 32.91 -8.31
N ALA A 271 18.43 33.42 -7.61
CA ALA A 271 17.85 34.73 -7.91
C ALA A 271 18.87 35.85 -7.59
N ALA A 272 19.43 35.85 -6.38
CA ALA A 272 20.49 36.79 -5.99
C ALA A 272 21.74 36.68 -6.90
N ALA A 273 22.19 35.46 -7.18
CA ALA A 273 23.34 35.20 -8.06
C ALA A 273 23.08 35.48 -9.56
N ARG A 274 21.86 35.80 -9.98
CA ARG A 274 21.58 36.36 -11.32
C ARG A 274 21.66 37.88 -11.33
N GLU A 275 21.26 38.53 -10.24
CA GLU A 275 21.37 39.97 -10.08
C GLU A 275 22.84 40.38 -9.94
N ASP A 276 23.60 39.72 -9.06
CA ASP A 276 24.99 40.09 -8.76
C ASP A 276 25.96 39.92 -9.95
N ARG A 277 25.60 39.06 -10.92
CA ARG A 277 26.36 38.85 -12.16
C ARG A 277 25.99 39.83 -13.29
N ARG A 278 25.16 40.85 -13.02
CA ARG A 278 24.92 41.94 -13.97
C ARG A 278 26.12 42.90 -13.98
N PRO A 279 26.46 43.50 -15.14
CA PRO A 279 27.52 44.51 -15.21
C PRO A 279 27.29 45.65 -14.19
N GLY A 280 28.32 45.97 -13.40
CA GLY A 280 28.26 47.02 -12.37
C GLY A 280 27.90 46.55 -10.95
N GLY A 281 27.68 45.24 -10.73
CA GLY A 281 27.47 44.69 -9.38
C GLY A 281 28.72 44.73 -8.47
N PRO A 282 28.56 44.57 -7.13
CA PRO A 282 29.68 44.52 -6.21
C PRO A 282 30.58 43.30 -6.47
N ALA A 283 31.86 43.52 -6.76
CA ALA A 283 32.81 42.47 -7.17
C ALA A 283 32.91 41.27 -6.19
N LEU A 284 32.71 41.49 -4.89
CA LEU A 284 32.66 40.40 -3.91
C LEU A 284 31.42 39.50 -4.10
N LEU A 285 30.25 40.07 -4.39
CA LEU A 285 29.02 39.31 -4.58
C LEU A 285 29.03 38.58 -5.93
N ASP A 286 29.56 39.21 -6.98
CA ASP A 286 29.81 38.59 -8.28
C ASP A 286 30.75 37.37 -8.16
N ALA A 287 31.83 37.49 -7.37
CA ALA A 287 32.74 36.37 -7.09
C ALA A 287 32.11 35.24 -6.23
N LEU A 288 31.13 35.55 -5.36
CA LEU A 288 30.42 34.56 -4.54
C LEU A 288 29.31 33.82 -5.33
N ALA A 289 28.66 34.47 -6.29
CA ALA A 289 27.60 33.91 -7.13
C ALA A 289 27.94 32.54 -7.79
N PRO A 290 29.11 32.35 -8.45
CA PRO A 290 29.47 31.05 -9.01
C PRO A 290 29.81 30.01 -7.93
N LEU A 291 30.36 30.41 -6.78
CA LEU A 291 30.68 29.50 -5.68
C LEU A 291 29.41 28.90 -5.07
N PHE A 292 28.39 29.72 -4.81
CA PHE A 292 27.08 29.24 -4.36
C PHE A 292 26.43 28.32 -5.41
N THR A 293 26.46 28.72 -6.68
CA THR A 293 25.91 27.91 -7.78
C THR A 293 26.58 26.53 -7.86
N LEU A 294 27.91 26.48 -7.78
CA LEU A 294 28.69 25.24 -7.75
C LEU A 294 28.37 24.40 -6.50
N ALA A 295 28.19 25.02 -5.33
CA ALA A 295 27.82 24.33 -4.11
C ALA A 295 26.43 23.68 -4.19
N TYR A 296 25.44 24.34 -4.81
CA TYR A 296 24.12 23.74 -5.04
C TYR A 296 24.21 22.53 -5.98
N VAL A 297 24.95 22.66 -7.09
CA VAL A 297 25.14 21.57 -8.06
C VAL A 297 25.88 20.40 -7.42
N ALA A 298 26.98 20.65 -6.70
CA ALA A 298 27.73 19.63 -5.98
C ALA A 298 26.86 18.92 -4.92
N GLY A 299 26.07 19.68 -4.16
CA GLY A 299 25.10 19.12 -3.21
C GLY A 299 24.05 18.22 -3.87
N ALA A 300 23.49 18.66 -5.00
CA ALA A 300 22.53 17.88 -5.78
C ALA A 300 23.15 16.59 -6.34
N LEU A 301 24.38 16.66 -6.88
CA LEU A 301 25.13 15.49 -7.36
C LEU A 301 25.43 14.49 -6.23
N VAL A 302 25.81 14.97 -5.03
CA VAL A 302 25.97 14.12 -3.85
C VAL A 302 24.65 13.45 -3.47
N VAL A 303 23.53 14.18 -3.45
CA VAL A 303 22.21 13.59 -3.17
C VAL A 303 21.84 12.52 -4.19
N VAL A 304 21.97 12.79 -5.49
CA VAL A 304 21.71 11.81 -6.55
C VAL A 304 22.60 10.59 -6.38
N TRP A 305 23.89 10.76 -6.12
CA TRP A 305 24.81 9.67 -5.81
C TRP A 305 24.38 8.85 -4.58
N VAL A 306 23.90 9.48 -3.50
CA VAL A 306 23.38 8.77 -2.32
C VAL A 306 22.16 7.91 -2.68
N VAL A 307 21.24 8.41 -3.51
CA VAL A 307 20.06 7.66 -3.98
C VAL A 307 20.45 6.53 -4.94
N CYS A 308 21.47 6.74 -5.77
CA CYS A 308 21.97 5.77 -6.76
C CYS A 308 22.82 4.64 -6.17
N ARG A 309 23.73 4.93 -5.22
CA ARG A 309 24.86 4.04 -4.88
C ARG A 309 24.51 2.67 -4.31
N ARG A 310 23.39 2.52 -3.58
CA ARG A 310 22.95 1.24 -2.97
C ARG A 310 21.43 1.10 -3.01
N GLY A 311 20.93 -0.14 -3.10
CA GLY A 311 19.51 -0.49 -3.01
C GLY A 311 19.03 -0.80 -1.59
N ARG A 312 17.88 -1.50 -1.47
CA ARG A 312 17.51 -2.26 -0.25
C ARG A 312 18.34 -3.55 -0.21
N THR A 313 18.75 -3.97 0.98
CA THR A 313 19.27 -5.31 1.23
C THR A 313 18.18 -6.08 1.95
N GLU A 314 17.69 -7.17 1.35
CA GLU A 314 16.61 -7.99 1.93
C GLU A 314 17.16 -9.26 2.60
N ASN A 315 18.34 -9.72 2.21
CA ASN A 315 18.87 -11.05 2.58
C ASN A 315 19.46 -11.13 4.00
N ARG A 316 19.76 -9.98 4.64
CA ARG A 316 20.39 -9.92 5.97
C ARG A 316 19.91 -8.69 6.75
N LEU A 317 19.99 -8.74 8.07
CA LEU A 317 19.73 -7.58 8.92
C LEU A 317 20.87 -6.56 8.79
N ASP A 318 20.54 -5.36 8.32
CA ASP A 318 21.53 -4.30 8.11
C ASP A 318 21.50 -3.30 9.27
N HIS A 319 22.20 -3.66 10.36
CA HIS A 319 22.34 -2.85 11.56
C HIS A 319 23.33 -1.68 11.40
N GLU A 320 24.16 -1.69 10.35
CA GLU A 320 25.05 -0.58 10.06
C GLU A 320 24.26 0.67 9.67
N LEU A 321 24.41 1.74 10.44
CA LEU A 321 23.96 3.06 10.02
C LEU A 321 25.14 3.82 9.43
N ASP A 322 24.96 4.43 8.26
CA ASP A 322 25.92 5.34 7.63
C ASP A 322 25.94 6.69 8.41
N ARG A 323 26.22 6.65 9.72
CA ARG A 323 25.95 7.73 10.71
C ARG A 323 26.50 9.07 10.27
N ALA A 324 27.72 9.09 9.73
CA ALA A 324 28.36 10.29 9.23
C ALA A 324 27.57 10.91 8.07
N LEU A 325 27.10 10.11 7.11
CA LEU A 325 26.32 10.57 5.96
C LEU A 325 24.91 11.00 6.39
N VAL A 326 24.23 10.18 7.18
CA VAL A 326 22.86 10.44 7.66
C VAL A 326 22.78 11.72 8.50
N ARG A 327 23.83 12.05 9.27
CA ARG A 327 23.93 13.29 10.06
C ARG A 327 24.47 14.48 9.25
N ARG A 328 25.58 14.31 8.52
CA ARG A 328 26.28 15.44 7.88
C ARG A 328 25.57 15.96 6.63
N LEU A 329 24.90 15.10 5.84
CA LEU A 329 24.28 15.53 4.59
C LEU A 329 23.12 16.53 4.82
N PRO A 330 22.13 16.27 5.70
CA PRO A 330 21.06 17.22 5.98
C PRO A 330 21.55 18.50 6.67
N VAL A 331 22.51 18.37 7.60
CA VAL A 331 23.10 19.51 8.30
C VAL A 331 23.90 20.38 7.33
N GLY A 332 24.69 19.78 6.43
CA GLY A 332 25.43 20.51 5.41
C GLY A 332 24.52 21.27 4.45
N SER A 333 23.42 20.67 3.99
CA SER A 333 22.41 21.38 3.18
C SER A 333 21.69 22.48 3.94
N LEU A 334 21.46 22.32 5.26
CA LEU A 334 20.84 23.35 6.10
C LEU A 334 21.79 24.52 6.37
N VAL A 335 23.09 24.25 6.56
CA VAL A 335 24.13 25.29 6.65
C VAL A 335 24.28 26.02 5.32
N LEU A 336 24.30 25.31 4.19
CA LEU A 336 24.34 25.94 2.87
C LEU A 336 23.10 26.80 2.62
N LEU A 337 21.91 26.33 2.99
CA LEU A 337 20.69 27.14 3.00
C LEU A 337 20.86 28.41 3.85
N ALA A 338 21.29 28.29 5.11
CA ALA A 338 21.49 29.45 5.98
C ALA A 338 22.49 30.48 5.38
N LEU A 339 23.59 30.01 4.78
CA LEU A 339 24.54 30.87 4.05
C LEU A 339 23.90 31.54 2.83
N SER A 340 23.02 30.83 2.11
CA SER A 340 22.25 31.38 0.98
C SER A 340 21.28 32.48 1.42
N LEU A 341 20.64 32.31 2.59
CA LEU A 341 19.77 33.35 3.17
C LEU A 341 20.58 34.58 3.59
N VAL A 342 21.76 34.40 4.22
CA VAL A 342 22.66 35.51 4.57
C VAL A 342 23.14 36.26 3.32
N TYR A 343 23.55 35.54 2.27
CA TYR A 343 23.94 36.10 0.98
C TYR A 343 22.80 36.86 0.26
N ALA A 344 21.56 36.39 0.39
CA ALA A 344 20.39 37.11 -0.11
C ALA A 344 20.06 38.36 0.72
N CYS A 345 20.35 38.37 2.03
CA CYS A 345 20.15 39.54 2.88
C CYS A 345 21.16 40.68 2.68
N CYS A 346 22.29 40.44 1.97
CA CYS A 346 23.23 41.48 1.56
C CYS A 346 22.50 42.59 0.77
N SER A 347 22.78 43.86 1.10
CA SER A 347 22.03 44.98 0.53
C SER A 347 22.29 45.16 -0.96
N ARG A 348 21.20 45.36 -1.73
CA ARG A 348 21.20 45.59 -3.18
C ARG A 348 20.17 46.70 -3.50
N PRO A 349 20.50 47.99 -3.28
CA PRO A 349 19.52 49.08 -3.35
C PRO A 349 18.79 49.22 -4.69
N GLU A 350 19.48 48.93 -5.80
CA GLU A 350 18.89 49.00 -7.15
C GLU A 350 18.04 47.78 -7.52
N TRP A 351 18.03 46.72 -6.71
CA TRP A 351 17.33 45.48 -7.04
C TRP A 351 15.82 45.61 -6.83
N ARG A 352 15.06 45.54 -7.92
CA ARG A 352 13.59 45.61 -7.91
C ARG A 352 12.98 44.30 -8.39
N SER A 353 11.95 43.83 -7.68
CA SER A 353 11.12 42.69 -8.07
C SER A 353 10.23 43.06 -9.25
N ALA A 354 10.34 42.35 -10.37
CA ALA A 354 9.50 42.51 -11.56
C ALA A 354 9.30 41.16 -12.25
N GLY A 355 8.15 40.98 -12.90
CA GLY A 355 7.77 39.70 -13.52
C GLY A 355 7.67 38.56 -12.50
N ARG A 356 7.85 37.32 -12.97
CA ARG A 356 8.04 36.14 -12.10
C ARG A 356 9.46 36.05 -11.58
N LEU A 357 9.64 35.40 -10.43
CA LEU A 357 10.95 35.05 -9.88
C LEU A 357 11.70 34.17 -10.90
N PRO A 358 12.97 34.44 -11.25
CA PRO A 358 13.64 33.75 -12.36
C PRO A 358 13.84 32.23 -12.15
N GLY A 359 12.84 31.41 -12.50
CA GLY A 359 12.84 29.97 -12.19
C GLY A 359 11.92 29.07 -13.03
N ASP A 360 11.00 29.60 -13.84
CA ASP A 360 9.91 28.86 -14.52
C ASP A 360 10.31 27.50 -15.14
N ARG A 361 11.44 27.46 -15.86
CA ARG A 361 11.96 26.26 -16.54
C ARG A 361 12.25 25.07 -15.61
N VAL A 362 12.30 25.27 -14.29
CA VAL A 362 12.46 24.17 -13.31
C VAL A 362 11.26 23.22 -13.36
N PHE A 363 10.02 23.72 -13.48
CA PHE A 363 8.85 22.86 -13.57
C PHE A 363 8.80 22.09 -14.91
N GLY A 364 9.27 22.70 -16.00
CA GLY A 364 9.45 22.05 -17.30
C GLY A 364 10.46 20.90 -17.24
N ALA A 365 11.66 21.19 -16.72
CA ALA A 365 12.72 20.19 -16.53
C ALA A 365 12.31 19.04 -15.59
N LEU A 366 11.57 19.33 -14.51
CA LEU A 366 11.02 18.30 -13.61
C LEU A 366 9.98 17.43 -14.32
N THR A 367 9.05 18.03 -15.07
CA THR A 367 8.00 17.31 -15.81
C THR A 367 8.63 16.40 -16.88
N LEU A 368 9.60 16.91 -17.65
CA LEU A 368 10.36 16.14 -18.62
C LEU A 368 11.09 14.96 -17.96
N THR A 369 11.78 15.21 -16.84
CA THR A 369 12.49 14.18 -16.08
C THR A 369 11.53 13.08 -15.60
N GLN A 370 10.35 13.45 -15.10
CA GLN A 370 9.33 12.50 -14.66
C GLN A 370 8.79 11.65 -15.83
N CYS A 371 8.48 12.26 -16.98
CA CYS A 371 8.06 11.54 -18.18
C CYS A 371 9.13 10.55 -18.65
N LEU A 372 10.40 10.98 -18.73
CA LEU A 372 11.53 10.13 -19.12
C LEU A 372 11.75 8.97 -18.13
N LEU A 373 11.65 9.22 -16.83
CA LEU A 373 11.75 8.18 -15.79
C LEU A 373 10.62 7.15 -15.90
N VAL A 374 9.38 7.59 -16.16
CA VAL A 374 8.23 6.69 -16.37
C VAL A 374 8.39 5.84 -17.63
N VAL A 375 8.84 6.42 -18.75
CA VAL A 375 9.09 5.69 -20.00
C VAL A 375 10.23 4.68 -19.82
N ALA A 376 11.35 5.08 -19.21
CA ALA A 376 12.44 4.17 -18.89
C ALA A 376 12.00 3.03 -17.97
N LEU A 377 11.19 3.34 -16.95
CA LEU A 377 10.63 2.35 -16.03
C LEU A 377 9.69 1.38 -16.75
N ALA A 378 8.88 1.85 -17.71
CA ALA A 378 8.03 1.01 -18.55
C ALA A 378 8.84 0.04 -19.43
N VAL A 379 9.92 0.50 -20.06
CA VAL A 379 10.84 -0.37 -20.82
C VAL A 379 11.47 -1.43 -19.91
N VAL A 380 12.01 -1.03 -18.75
CA VAL A 380 12.61 -1.96 -17.78
C VAL A 380 11.59 -2.97 -17.25
N ALA A 381 10.36 -2.53 -16.95
CA ALA A 381 9.26 -3.40 -16.53
C ALA A 381 8.87 -4.41 -17.63
N HIS A 382 8.76 -3.97 -18.88
CA HIS A 382 8.46 -4.85 -20.01
C HIS A 382 9.55 -5.91 -20.21
N VAL A 383 10.83 -5.51 -20.11
CA VAL A 383 11.98 -6.42 -20.19
C VAL A 383 11.96 -7.46 -19.06
N LEU A 384 11.62 -7.07 -17.82
CA LEU A 384 11.46 -8.01 -16.71
C LEU A 384 10.28 -8.97 -16.95
N HIS A 385 9.11 -8.46 -17.32
CA HIS A 385 7.91 -9.28 -17.56
C HIS A 385 8.11 -10.33 -18.65
N ARG A 386 8.86 -9.99 -19.72
CA ARG A 386 9.19 -10.95 -20.79
C ARG A 386 10.02 -12.15 -20.34
N THR A 387 10.68 -12.11 -19.18
CA THR A 387 11.48 -13.27 -18.68
C THR A 387 10.62 -14.36 -18.05
N ARG A 388 9.63 -13.99 -17.24
CA ARG A 388 8.65 -14.91 -16.62
C ARG A 388 7.25 -14.30 -16.79
N PRO A 389 6.63 -14.43 -17.97
CA PRO A 389 5.32 -13.83 -18.23
C PRO A 389 4.24 -14.45 -17.33
N HIS A 390 3.71 -13.68 -16.38
CA HIS A 390 2.54 -14.07 -15.59
C HIS A 390 1.26 -13.56 -16.28
N PRO A 391 0.37 -14.42 -16.83
CA PRO A 391 -0.75 -13.99 -17.67
C PRO A 391 -1.75 -13.04 -16.98
N ARG A 392 -1.91 -13.18 -15.65
CA ARG A 392 -2.86 -12.37 -14.86
C ARG A 392 -2.22 -11.11 -14.27
N ALA A 393 -0.91 -10.91 -14.41
CA ALA A 393 -0.21 -9.73 -13.90
C ALA A 393 -0.84 -8.43 -14.44
N ALA A 394 -1.04 -7.48 -13.53
CA ALA A 394 -1.62 -6.19 -13.82
C ALA A 394 -0.85 -5.49 -14.96
N LEU A 395 -1.58 -5.09 -16.00
CA LEU A 395 -1.05 -4.47 -17.22
C LEU A 395 0.12 -5.23 -17.87
N ARG A 396 0.16 -6.57 -17.80
CA ARG A 396 1.27 -7.39 -18.31
C ARG A 396 2.63 -6.89 -17.78
N GLY A 397 2.68 -6.61 -16.48
CA GLY A 397 3.88 -6.13 -15.78
C GLY A 397 4.10 -4.61 -15.80
N LEU A 398 3.31 -3.83 -16.53
CA LEU A 398 3.41 -2.36 -16.58
C LEU A 398 2.71 -1.63 -15.41
N ALA A 399 2.29 -2.36 -14.38
CA ALA A 399 1.59 -1.83 -13.22
C ALA A 399 2.38 -0.75 -12.46
N GLY A 400 3.64 -1.03 -12.09
CA GLY A 400 4.50 -0.05 -11.41
C GLY A 400 4.76 1.23 -12.21
N PRO A 401 5.10 1.18 -13.52
CA PRO A 401 5.14 2.36 -14.38
C PRO A 401 3.84 3.18 -14.38
N ALA A 402 2.68 2.53 -14.48
CA ALA A 402 1.39 3.21 -14.45
C ALA A 402 1.10 3.88 -13.10
N VAL A 403 1.47 3.24 -11.98
CA VAL A 403 1.36 3.80 -10.64
C VAL A 403 2.39 4.92 -10.40
N ALA A 404 3.60 4.82 -10.96
CA ALA A 404 4.58 5.91 -10.92
C ALA A 404 4.06 7.14 -11.69
N MET A 405 3.44 6.95 -12.86
CA MET A 405 2.78 8.04 -13.59
C MET A 405 1.63 8.67 -12.78
N LEU A 406 0.83 7.85 -12.09
CA LEU A 406 -0.21 8.34 -11.19
C LEU A 406 0.39 9.18 -10.04
N ALA A 407 1.53 8.78 -9.47
CA ALA A 407 2.22 9.55 -8.44
C ALA A 407 2.70 10.91 -8.97
N CYS A 408 3.33 10.95 -10.14
CA CYS A 408 3.74 12.19 -10.81
C CYS A 408 2.54 13.09 -11.10
N ALA A 409 1.44 12.53 -11.62
CA ALA A 409 0.21 13.26 -11.91
C ALA A 409 -0.43 13.87 -10.67
N LEU A 410 -0.55 13.10 -9.57
CA LEU A 410 -1.05 13.60 -8.29
C LEU A 410 -0.14 14.71 -7.74
N GLY A 411 1.18 14.53 -7.81
CA GLY A 411 2.15 15.56 -7.41
C GLY A 411 1.99 16.85 -8.22
N GLY A 412 1.87 16.76 -9.55
CA GLY A 412 1.67 17.90 -10.44
C GLY A 412 0.36 18.64 -10.20
N VAL A 413 -0.77 17.92 -10.17
CA VAL A 413 -2.10 18.50 -9.93
C VAL A 413 -2.18 19.17 -8.54
N MET A 414 -1.59 18.56 -7.50
CA MET A 414 -1.56 19.18 -6.17
C MET A 414 -0.66 20.43 -6.14
N SER A 415 0.49 20.39 -6.82
CA SER A 415 1.44 21.51 -6.87
C SER A 415 0.89 22.70 -7.65
N GLY A 416 0.50 22.48 -8.91
CA GLY A 416 -0.10 23.51 -9.76
C GLY A 416 -1.44 24.00 -9.20
N GLY A 417 -2.24 23.11 -8.61
CA GLY A 417 -3.53 23.47 -8.02
C GLY A 417 -3.41 24.41 -6.81
N VAL A 418 -2.42 24.20 -5.94
CA VAL A 418 -2.16 25.10 -4.81
C VAL A 418 -1.56 26.42 -5.29
N ALA A 419 -0.59 26.39 -6.22
CA ALA A 419 0.00 27.60 -6.79
C ALA A 419 -1.06 28.49 -7.47
N GLN A 420 -1.90 27.91 -8.34
CA GLN A 420 -2.99 28.64 -8.99
C GLN A 420 -3.95 29.24 -7.96
N ARG A 421 -4.42 28.47 -6.97
CA ARG A 421 -5.36 28.98 -5.96
C ARG A 421 -4.79 30.09 -5.08
N VAL A 422 -3.51 30.05 -4.75
CA VAL A 422 -2.87 31.17 -4.04
C VAL A 422 -2.77 32.39 -4.96
N SER A 423 -2.39 32.21 -6.23
CA SER A 423 -2.35 33.30 -7.22
C SER A 423 -3.72 33.97 -7.37
N ASP A 424 -4.79 33.20 -7.58
CA ASP A 424 -6.15 33.73 -7.75
C ASP A 424 -6.64 34.47 -6.48
N TRP A 425 -6.25 33.97 -5.29
CA TRP A 425 -6.58 34.62 -4.02
C TRP A 425 -5.84 35.94 -3.83
N LEU A 426 -4.55 35.99 -4.18
CA LEU A 426 -3.72 37.19 -4.11
C LEU A 426 -4.21 38.26 -5.10
N ASP A 427 -4.34 37.91 -6.39
CA ASP A 427 -4.68 38.83 -7.48
C ASP A 427 -6.18 39.21 -7.52
N GLY A 428 -7.06 38.26 -7.19
CA GLY A 428 -8.51 38.43 -7.30
C GLY A 428 -8.98 38.46 -8.75
N THR A 429 -9.53 39.59 -9.19
CA THR A 429 -10.11 39.79 -10.53
C THR A 429 -9.33 40.81 -11.38
N ARG A 430 -8.18 41.29 -10.89
CA ARG A 430 -7.53 42.50 -11.45
C ARG A 430 -6.46 42.23 -12.51
N ARG A 431 -5.99 40.99 -12.68
CA ARG A 431 -4.89 40.61 -13.60
C ARG A 431 -3.62 41.45 -13.38
N THR A 432 -3.30 41.75 -12.12
CA THR A 432 -2.14 42.55 -11.72
C THR A 432 -0.86 41.74 -11.52
N LEU A 433 -0.99 40.43 -11.26
CA LEU A 433 0.14 39.51 -11.13
C LEU A 433 0.31 38.66 -12.41
N PRO A 434 1.56 38.43 -12.88
CA PRO A 434 1.87 37.43 -13.93
C PRO A 434 1.44 36.00 -13.59
N GLY A 435 1.20 35.71 -12.32
CA GLY A 435 0.73 34.42 -11.83
C GLY A 435 1.80 33.31 -11.92
N PRO A 436 1.41 32.04 -11.72
CA PRO A 436 2.34 30.92 -11.70
C PRO A 436 2.92 30.61 -13.10
N PRO A 437 4.02 29.83 -13.18
CA PRO A 437 4.58 29.34 -14.43
C PRO A 437 3.54 28.73 -15.37
N VAL A 438 3.61 29.14 -16.64
CA VAL A 438 2.66 28.77 -17.72
C VAL A 438 2.37 27.27 -17.79
N LEU A 439 3.38 26.41 -17.57
CA LEU A 439 3.21 24.96 -17.54
C LEU A 439 2.19 24.47 -16.50
N LEU A 440 2.05 25.14 -15.35
CA LEU A 440 1.07 24.75 -14.33
C LEU A 440 -0.36 25.02 -14.82
N THR A 441 -0.58 26.08 -15.62
CA THR A 441 -1.85 26.35 -16.31
C THR A 441 -2.13 25.32 -17.41
N TRP A 442 -1.11 24.93 -18.19
CA TRP A 442 -1.24 23.83 -19.15
C TRP A 442 -1.58 22.49 -18.47
N GLN A 443 -1.02 22.21 -17.29
CA GLN A 443 -1.34 21.00 -16.51
C GLN A 443 -2.74 21.06 -15.88
N ALA A 444 -3.24 22.25 -15.49
CA ALA A 444 -4.63 22.43 -15.07
C ALA A 444 -5.62 22.11 -16.19
N SER A 445 -5.31 22.53 -17.42
CA SER A 445 -6.15 22.34 -18.61
C SER A 445 -6.27 20.89 -19.07
N VAL A 446 -5.41 19.99 -18.56
CA VAL A 446 -5.50 18.53 -18.76
C VAL A 446 -6.63 17.89 -17.95
N ILE A 447 -7.13 18.54 -16.89
CA ILE A 447 -8.13 17.94 -16.00
C ILE A 447 -9.47 17.70 -16.72
N PRO A 448 -10.09 18.65 -17.45
CA PRO A 448 -11.34 18.41 -18.18
C PRO A 448 -11.29 17.25 -19.21
N PRO A 449 -10.32 17.15 -20.13
CA PRO A 449 -10.26 16.03 -21.07
C PRO A 449 -10.00 14.69 -20.37
N LEU A 450 -9.24 14.68 -19.25
CA LEU A 450 -9.06 13.47 -18.44
C LEU A 450 -10.36 13.02 -17.74
N LEU A 451 -11.17 13.96 -17.25
CA LEU A 451 -12.51 13.65 -16.71
C LEU A 451 -13.47 13.16 -17.79
N LEU A 452 -13.45 13.73 -18.99
CA LEU A 452 -14.24 13.25 -20.13
C LEU A 452 -13.87 11.81 -20.50
N LEU A 453 -12.57 11.51 -20.57
CA LEU A 453 -12.08 10.14 -20.78
C LEU A 453 -12.57 9.20 -19.67
N LEU A 454 -12.52 9.63 -18.40
CA LEU A 454 -13.01 8.83 -17.28
C LEU A 454 -14.52 8.56 -17.37
N LEU A 455 -15.33 9.55 -17.76
CA LEU A 455 -16.77 9.37 -18.00
C LEU A 455 -17.04 8.36 -19.11
N VAL A 456 -16.29 8.40 -20.22
CA VAL A 456 -16.39 7.39 -21.29
C VAL A 456 -16.03 6.00 -20.77
N VAL A 457 -14.95 5.86 -20.00
CA VAL A 457 -14.57 4.57 -19.38
C VAL A 457 -15.65 4.06 -18.42
N VAL A 458 -16.21 4.93 -17.58
CA VAL A 458 -17.33 4.59 -16.67
C VAL A 458 -18.57 4.15 -17.44
N ALA A 459 -18.94 4.84 -18.53
CA ALA A 459 -20.08 4.45 -19.38
C ALA A 459 -19.86 3.07 -20.04
N LEU A 460 -18.65 2.78 -20.52
CA LEU A 460 -18.28 1.49 -21.07
C LEU A 460 -18.31 0.37 -20.01
N LEU A 461 -17.83 0.65 -18.80
CA LEU A 461 -17.91 -0.28 -17.65
C LEU A 461 -19.36 -0.51 -17.21
N ALA A 462 -20.20 0.51 -17.14
CA ALA A 462 -21.62 0.38 -16.84
C ALA A 462 -22.34 -0.48 -17.89
N ARG A 463 -22.11 -0.22 -19.19
CA ARG A 463 -22.65 -1.04 -20.29
C ARG A 463 -22.17 -2.49 -20.23
N ARG A 464 -20.91 -2.73 -19.86
CA ARG A 464 -20.37 -4.08 -19.63
C ARG A 464 -21.04 -4.76 -18.43
N THR A 465 -21.16 -4.07 -17.30
CA THR A 465 -21.77 -4.61 -16.07
C THR A 465 -23.23 -4.97 -16.30
N LEU A 466 -23.98 -4.15 -17.03
CA LEU A 466 -25.36 -4.45 -17.42
C LEU A 466 -25.47 -5.70 -18.33
N ARG A 467 -24.47 -5.98 -19.18
CA ARG A 467 -24.40 -7.21 -19.97
C ARG A 467 -24.06 -8.43 -19.10
N VAL A 468 -23.04 -8.33 -18.25
CA VAL A 468 -22.63 -9.41 -17.32
C VAL A 468 -23.80 -9.76 -16.38
N ARG A 469 -24.46 -8.76 -15.78
CA ARG A 469 -25.65 -8.95 -14.94
C ARG A 469 -26.78 -9.73 -15.63
N ARG A 470 -26.95 -9.60 -16.95
CA ARG A 470 -27.96 -10.38 -17.69
C ARG A 470 -27.56 -11.85 -17.83
N ALA A 471 -26.26 -12.15 -18.02
CA ALA A 471 -25.76 -13.52 -18.04
C ALA A 471 -25.81 -14.15 -16.64
N GLU A 472 -25.34 -13.43 -15.62
CA GLU A 472 -25.38 -13.87 -14.21
C GLU A 472 -26.82 -14.11 -13.71
N ALA A 473 -27.82 -13.38 -14.21
CA ALA A 473 -29.22 -13.62 -13.86
C ALA A 473 -29.70 -15.00 -14.36
N ALA A 474 -29.36 -15.35 -15.60
CA ALA A 474 -29.65 -16.67 -16.15
C ALA A 474 -28.84 -17.78 -15.45
N GLU A 475 -27.63 -17.49 -14.96
CA GLU A 475 -26.86 -18.44 -14.14
C GLU A 475 -27.56 -18.74 -12.80
N VAL A 476 -27.93 -17.69 -12.07
CA VAL A 476 -28.62 -17.80 -10.77
C VAL A 476 -29.96 -18.53 -10.90
N GLU A 477 -30.71 -18.32 -11.98
CA GLU A 477 -31.93 -19.09 -12.26
C GLU A 477 -31.65 -20.58 -12.52
N ARG A 478 -30.53 -20.93 -13.17
CA ARG A 478 -30.11 -22.33 -13.37
C ARG A 478 -29.54 -23.00 -12.12
N GLU A 479 -28.98 -22.22 -11.18
CA GLU A 479 -28.50 -22.73 -9.89
C GLU A 479 -29.65 -23.07 -8.91
N HIS A 480 -30.84 -22.47 -9.09
CA HIS A 480 -31.99 -22.60 -8.18
C HIS A 480 -33.30 -23.07 -8.89
N PRO A 481 -33.30 -24.20 -9.64
CA PRO A 481 -34.43 -24.59 -10.47
C PRO A 481 -35.67 -25.08 -9.70
N ALA A 482 -35.51 -25.42 -8.42
CA ALA A 482 -36.58 -25.94 -7.55
C ALA A 482 -37.20 -24.87 -6.64
N GLU A 483 -36.71 -23.63 -6.67
CA GLU A 483 -37.21 -22.53 -5.83
C GLU A 483 -38.14 -21.61 -6.64
N PRO A 484 -39.18 -21.01 -6.02
CA PRO A 484 -40.05 -20.07 -6.72
C PRO A 484 -39.28 -18.88 -7.27
N ALA A 485 -39.45 -18.58 -8.56
CA ALA A 485 -38.67 -17.54 -9.25
C ALA A 485 -38.94 -16.13 -8.66
N ASP A 486 -37.91 -15.53 -8.05
CA ASP A 486 -37.91 -14.13 -7.60
C ASP A 486 -36.97 -13.31 -8.49
N ALA A 487 -37.53 -12.70 -9.54
CA ALA A 487 -36.78 -11.86 -10.46
C ALA A 487 -36.07 -10.67 -9.79
N ALA A 488 -36.59 -10.16 -8.66
CA ALA A 488 -35.95 -9.08 -7.91
C ALA A 488 -34.73 -9.60 -7.13
N ARG A 489 -34.81 -10.79 -6.52
CA ARG A 489 -33.68 -11.41 -5.81
C ARG A 489 -32.62 -11.95 -6.76
N THR A 490 -32.99 -12.63 -7.85
CA THR A 490 -32.08 -12.96 -8.96
C THR A 490 -31.33 -11.72 -9.43
N ARG A 491 -32.04 -10.62 -9.71
CA ARG A 491 -31.40 -9.36 -10.13
C ARG A 491 -30.44 -8.79 -9.09
N ARG A 492 -30.72 -8.90 -7.79
CA ARG A 492 -29.79 -8.46 -6.72
C ARG A 492 -28.52 -9.31 -6.69
N ILE A 493 -28.64 -10.64 -6.70
CA ILE A 493 -27.51 -11.58 -6.69
C ILE A 493 -26.63 -11.39 -7.94
N ALA A 494 -27.26 -11.37 -9.12
CA ALA A 494 -26.58 -11.12 -10.39
C ALA A 494 -25.91 -9.73 -10.46
N THR A 495 -26.47 -8.72 -9.77
CA THR A 495 -25.81 -7.40 -9.66
C THR A 495 -24.59 -7.48 -8.75
N ALA A 496 -24.67 -8.18 -7.61
CA ALA A 496 -23.53 -8.38 -6.72
C ALA A 496 -22.37 -9.11 -7.42
N ARG A 497 -22.63 -10.23 -8.10
CA ARG A 497 -21.63 -10.96 -8.92
C ARG A 497 -21.04 -10.08 -10.03
N ALA A 498 -21.88 -9.38 -10.79
CA ALA A 498 -21.41 -8.50 -11.88
C ALA A 498 -20.58 -7.30 -11.38
N MET A 499 -20.95 -6.71 -10.25
CA MET A 499 -20.19 -5.62 -9.61
C MET A 499 -18.88 -6.13 -9.01
N ALA A 500 -18.87 -7.31 -8.39
CA ALA A 500 -17.66 -7.95 -7.90
C ALA A 500 -16.60 -8.12 -9.00
N GLY A 501 -17.01 -8.45 -10.23
CA GLY A 501 -16.12 -8.54 -11.39
C GLY A 501 -15.48 -7.23 -11.87
N LEU A 502 -15.90 -6.06 -11.36
CA LEU A 502 -15.30 -4.76 -11.75
C LEU A 502 -13.86 -4.60 -11.24
N THR A 503 -13.53 -5.14 -10.08
CA THR A 503 -12.18 -5.10 -9.50
C THR A 503 -11.13 -5.67 -10.46
N ASP A 504 -11.50 -6.69 -11.25
CA ASP A 504 -10.59 -7.31 -12.22
C ASP A 504 -10.24 -6.40 -13.42
N LEU A 505 -11.01 -5.33 -13.63
CA LEU A 505 -10.81 -4.33 -14.68
C LEU A 505 -10.00 -3.11 -14.19
N ALA A 506 -9.82 -2.92 -12.88
CA ALA A 506 -9.09 -1.80 -12.31
C ALA A 506 -7.68 -1.59 -12.91
N PRO A 507 -6.86 -2.63 -13.18
CA PRO A 507 -5.59 -2.46 -13.87
C PRO A 507 -5.74 -1.80 -15.25
N ARG A 508 -6.78 -2.15 -16.03
CA ARG A 508 -7.00 -1.61 -17.38
C ARG A 508 -7.40 -0.14 -17.34
N VAL A 509 -8.28 0.23 -16.40
CA VAL A 509 -8.67 1.63 -16.17
C VAL A 509 -7.44 2.47 -15.82
N LEU A 510 -6.62 2.00 -14.87
CA LEU A 510 -5.38 2.68 -14.51
C LEU A 510 -4.42 2.81 -15.71
N GLY A 511 -4.28 1.77 -16.54
CA GLY A 511 -3.42 1.83 -17.73
C GLY A 511 -3.87 2.86 -18.76
N ILE A 512 -5.19 2.96 -19.01
CA ILE A 512 -5.78 3.98 -19.90
C ILE A 512 -5.50 5.38 -19.34
N VAL A 513 -5.78 5.60 -18.05
CA VAL A 513 -5.53 6.87 -17.37
C VAL A 513 -4.04 7.24 -17.40
N ALA A 514 -3.14 6.31 -17.06
CA ALA A 514 -1.71 6.57 -17.02
C ALA A 514 -1.13 6.92 -18.41
N VAL A 515 -1.57 6.23 -19.48
CA VAL A 515 -1.16 6.57 -20.86
C VAL A 515 -1.71 7.94 -21.27
N ALA A 516 -2.99 8.21 -20.99
CA ALA A 516 -3.59 9.52 -21.29
C ALA A 516 -2.87 10.65 -20.55
N THR A 517 -2.59 10.50 -19.26
CA THR A 517 -1.88 11.52 -18.46
C THR A 517 -0.43 11.70 -18.89
N LEU A 518 0.27 10.64 -19.33
CA LEU A 518 1.62 10.77 -19.90
C LEU A 518 1.60 11.57 -21.21
N LEU A 519 0.66 11.27 -22.11
CA LEU A 519 0.52 11.97 -23.40
C LEU A 519 0.09 13.43 -23.20
N LEU A 520 -0.90 13.67 -22.34
CA LEU A 520 -1.40 15.01 -22.03
C LEU A 520 -0.34 15.84 -21.29
N GLY A 521 0.42 15.25 -20.36
CA GLY A 521 1.54 15.92 -19.69
C GLY A 521 2.70 16.27 -20.64
N ALA A 522 3.00 15.41 -21.61
CA ALA A 522 3.95 15.71 -22.67
C ALA A 522 3.45 16.83 -23.60
N ALA A 523 2.16 16.85 -23.94
CA ALA A 523 1.53 17.93 -24.70
C ALA A 523 1.54 19.26 -23.92
N SER A 524 1.25 19.26 -22.61
CA SER A 524 1.37 20.43 -21.74
C SER A 524 2.79 21.00 -21.70
N LEU A 525 3.80 20.12 -21.64
CA LEU A 525 5.21 20.53 -21.67
C LEU A 525 5.57 21.15 -23.02
N LEU A 526 5.22 20.50 -24.13
CA LEU A 526 5.50 21.00 -25.47
C LEU A 526 4.77 22.32 -25.75
N GLY A 527 3.50 22.45 -25.36
CA GLY A 527 2.75 23.71 -25.49
C GLY A 527 3.44 24.85 -24.73
N ALA A 528 3.69 24.66 -23.43
CA ALA A 528 4.30 25.67 -22.58
C ALA A 528 5.71 26.11 -23.04
N GLU A 529 6.54 25.19 -23.53
CA GLU A 529 7.91 25.51 -24.00
C GLU A 529 7.96 26.02 -25.45
N LEU A 530 6.93 25.79 -26.28
CA LEU A 530 6.86 26.28 -27.66
C LEU A 530 6.18 27.64 -27.80
N THR A 531 5.19 27.95 -26.96
CA THR A 531 4.45 29.21 -27.05
C THR A 531 4.84 30.22 -25.97
N GLU A 532 5.41 29.77 -24.84
CA GLU A 532 5.62 30.58 -23.61
C GLU A 532 4.31 31.24 -23.08
N GLU A 533 3.15 30.80 -23.57
CA GLU A 533 1.81 31.37 -23.33
C GLU A 533 0.84 30.32 -22.73
N VAL A 534 -0.20 30.78 -22.04
CA VAL A 534 -1.25 29.89 -21.51
C VAL A 534 -2.14 29.32 -22.63
N PRO A 535 -2.80 28.16 -22.45
CA PRO A 535 -3.54 27.47 -23.51
C PRO A 535 -4.53 28.31 -24.34
N GLY A 536 -5.27 29.25 -23.72
CA GLY A 536 -6.21 30.13 -24.42
C GLY A 536 -5.51 31.08 -25.40
N ASP A 537 -4.60 31.89 -24.85
CA ASP A 537 -3.74 32.84 -25.57
C ASP A 537 -2.95 32.13 -26.70
N ALA A 538 -2.35 30.98 -26.38
CA ALA A 538 -1.62 30.12 -27.32
C ALA A 538 -2.47 29.52 -28.47
N ALA A 539 -3.80 29.64 -28.38
CA ALA A 539 -4.76 29.23 -29.41
C ALA A 539 -5.38 30.43 -30.16
N GLU A 540 -4.93 31.66 -29.92
CA GLU A 540 -5.34 32.82 -30.71
C GLU A 540 -4.98 32.64 -32.20
N GLY A 541 -5.93 32.94 -33.09
CA GLY A 541 -5.78 32.70 -34.53
C GLY A 541 -5.98 31.24 -34.98
N ALA A 542 -6.16 30.29 -34.05
CA ALA A 542 -6.58 28.94 -34.40
C ALA A 542 -8.07 28.89 -34.86
N PRO A 543 -8.54 27.80 -35.49
CA PRO A 543 -9.96 27.64 -35.81
C PRO A 543 -10.83 27.78 -34.55
N ALA A 544 -11.95 28.52 -34.63
CA ALA A 544 -12.75 28.92 -33.48
C ALA A 544 -13.16 27.77 -32.53
N ALA A 545 -13.35 26.56 -33.06
CA ALA A 545 -13.63 25.37 -32.25
C ALA A 545 -12.44 24.92 -31.38
N LEU A 546 -11.20 25.10 -31.84
CA LEU A 546 -9.98 24.80 -31.09
C LEU A 546 -9.69 25.88 -30.06
N GLN A 547 -9.80 27.16 -30.43
CA GLN A 547 -9.65 28.28 -29.49
C GLN A 547 -10.68 28.18 -28.35
N GLY A 548 -11.97 28.04 -28.68
CA GLY A 548 -13.02 27.88 -27.67
C GLY A 548 -12.87 26.63 -26.80
N ALA A 549 -12.25 25.55 -27.31
CA ALA A 549 -11.90 24.38 -26.52
C ALA A 549 -10.71 24.64 -25.58
N ALA A 550 -9.68 25.38 -26.02
CA ALA A 550 -8.55 25.78 -25.19
C ALA A 550 -9.00 26.70 -24.04
N ASP A 551 -9.78 27.74 -24.33
CA ASP A 551 -10.38 28.64 -23.33
C ASP A 551 -11.25 27.87 -22.32
N THR A 552 -12.13 27.00 -22.82
CA THR A 552 -13.01 26.19 -21.97
C THR A 552 -12.21 25.24 -21.10
N THR A 553 -11.18 24.56 -21.63
CA THR A 553 -10.38 23.63 -20.83
C THR A 553 -9.51 24.34 -19.80
N GLN A 554 -8.97 25.52 -20.10
CA GLN A 554 -8.26 26.38 -19.17
C GLN A 554 -9.18 26.86 -18.03
N ALA A 555 -10.33 27.44 -18.37
CA ALA A 555 -11.31 27.92 -17.41
C ALA A 555 -11.87 26.78 -16.54
N CYS A 556 -12.32 25.68 -17.13
CA CYS A 556 -12.82 24.52 -16.40
C CYS A 556 -11.73 23.86 -15.56
N GLY A 557 -10.49 23.74 -16.06
CA GLY A 557 -9.35 23.20 -15.30
C GLY A 557 -9.09 24.00 -14.03
N SER A 558 -9.06 25.34 -14.17
CA SER A 558 -8.98 26.26 -13.03
C SER A 558 -10.14 26.09 -12.05
N TRP A 559 -11.40 26.03 -12.50
CA TRP A 559 -12.54 25.80 -11.60
C TRP A 559 -12.49 24.44 -10.90
N LEU A 560 -12.15 23.37 -11.62
CA LEU A 560 -12.06 22.00 -11.10
C LEU A 560 -10.96 21.83 -10.06
N ILE A 561 -9.85 22.56 -10.16
CA ILE A 561 -8.85 22.67 -9.10
C ILE A 561 -9.46 23.22 -7.81
N GLY A 562 -10.29 24.26 -7.90
CA GLY A 562 -10.97 24.86 -6.75
C GLY A 562 -11.98 23.91 -6.10
N VAL A 563 -12.82 23.28 -6.92
CA VAL A 563 -13.75 22.23 -6.46
C VAL A 563 -12.98 21.06 -5.84
N GLY A 564 -11.89 20.63 -6.47
CA GLY A 564 -11.00 19.58 -5.97
C GLY A 564 -10.38 19.92 -4.61
N PHE A 565 -9.92 21.16 -4.40
CA PHE A 565 -9.41 21.64 -3.12
C PHE A 565 -10.50 21.71 -2.04
N LEU A 566 -11.70 22.21 -2.37
CA LEU A 566 -12.83 22.21 -1.45
C LEU A 566 -13.26 20.78 -1.08
N LEU A 567 -13.29 19.85 -2.05
CA LEU A 567 -13.53 18.43 -1.81
C LEU A 567 -12.43 17.83 -0.92
N PHE A 568 -11.16 18.12 -1.18
CA PHE A 568 -10.03 17.67 -0.37
C PHE A 568 -10.16 18.11 1.10
N VAL A 569 -10.44 19.40 1.35
CA VAL A 569 -10.60 19.94 2.71
C VAL A 569 -11.84 19.36 3.40
N THR A 570 -12.98 19.30 2.70
CA THR A 570 -14.24 18.78 3.28
C THR A 570 -14.19 17.28 3.54
N TRP A 571 -13.61 16.48 2.63
CA TRP A 571 -13.39 15.05 2.84
C TRP A 571 -12.31 14.76 3.87
N GLY A 572 -11.23 15.55 3.94
CA GLY A 572 -10.24 15.44 5.02
C GLY A 572 -10.87 15.67 6.40
N ARG A 573 -11.70 16.73 6.52
CA ARG A 573 -12.50 17.00 7.73
C ARG A 573 -13.56 15.93 8.00
N ARG A 574 -14.18 15.34 6.97
CA ARG A 574 -15.16 14.26 7.13
C ARG A 574 -14.49 12.97 7.59
N ALA A 575 -13.39 12.55 6.96
CA ALA A 575 -12.61 11.38 7.35
C ALA A 575 -12.06 11.49 8.78
N TYR A 576 -11.76 12.70 9.25
CA TYR A 576 -11.43 12.94 10.67
C TYR A 576 -12.62 12.64 11.61
N LYS A 577 -13.85 12.99 11.23
CA LYS A 577 -15.04 12.87 12.11
C LYS A 577 -15.79 11.55 11.97
N ASP A 578 -16.01 11.04 10.77
CA ASP A 578 -16.97 9.98 10.43
C ASP A 578 -16.30 8.59 10.37
N PRO A 579 -16.64 7.62 11.25
CA PRO A 579 -16.09 6.25 11.21
C PRO A 579 -16.42 5.48 9.93
N SER A 580 -17.58 5.74 9.31
CA SER A 580 -18.00 5.03 8.10
C SER A 580 -17.17 5.48 6.88
N ALA A 581 -16.95 6.79 6.76
CA ALA A 581 -16.07 7.36 5.73
C ALA A 581 -14.61 6.90 5.88
N ARG A 582 -14.14 6.67 7.11
CA ARG A 582 -12.81 6.09 7.38
C ARG A 582 -12.68 4.68 6.81
N ARG A 583 -13.71 3.83 6.93
CA ARG A 583 -13.67 2.41 6.51
C ARG A 583 -13.45 2.25 5.00
N THR A 584 -14.11 3.05 4.17
CA THR A 584 -13.94 3.01 2.70
C THR A 584 -12.58 3.51 2.23
N ILE A 585 -12.06 4.58 2.85
CA ILE A 585 -10.71 5.12 2.52
C ILE A 585 -9.61 4.16 3.02
N GLY A 586 -9.85 3.49 4.17
CA GLY A 586 -8.92 2.57 4.79
C GLY A 586 -8.47 1.42 3.89
N ILE A 587 -9.32 0.87 3.02
CA ILE A 587 -8.94 -0.29 2.18
C ILE A 587 -7.82 0.08 1.20
N LEU A 588 -7.92 1.22 0.51
CA LEU A 588 -6.85 1.69 -0.38
C LEU A 588 -5.59 2.07 0.40
N TRP A 589 -5.79 2.61 1.61
CA TRP A 589 -4.71 3.01 2.49
C TRP A 589 -3.90 1.83 3.01
N ASP A 590 -4.57 0.76 3.43
CA ASP A 590 -3.96 -0.43 4.02
C ASP A 590 -3.23 -1.27 2.96
N VAL A 591 -3.60 -1.18 1.69
CA VAL A 591 -2.79 -1.69 0.57
C VAL A 591 -1.56 -0.80 0.33
N GLY A 592 -1.72 0.52 0.39
CA GLY A 592 -0.63 1.49 0.22
C GLY A 592 0.42 1.47 1.33
N THR A 593 0.02 1.07 2.54
CA THR A 593 0.84 1.04 3.77
C THR A 593 1.18 -0.36 4.27
N PHE A 594 0.84 -1.41 3.51
CA PHE A 594 1.37 -2.76 3.72
C PHE A 594 2.86 -2.87 3.38
N TRP A 595 3.38 -2.00 2.52
CA TRP A 595 4.71 -2.17 1.94
C TRP A 595 5.79 -1.31 2.61
N PRO A 596 6.97 -1.88 2.91
CA PRO A 596 8.09 -1.13 3.46
C PRO A 596 8.49 0.11 2.64
N ARG A 597 9.03 1.12 3.31
CA ARG A 597 9.60 2.30 2.66
C ARG A 597 10.85 1.90 1.86
N ALA A 598 10.80 2.01 0.54
CA ALA A 598 11.86 1.60 -0.39
C ALA A 598 12.16 2.61 -1.50
N ALA A 599 11.18 3.44 -1.89
CA ALA A 599 11.38 4.54 -2.84
C ALA A 599 11.27 5.94 -2.21
N HIS A 600 10.42 6.12 -1.19
CA HIS A 600 10.18 7.44 -0.60
C HIS A 600 10.20 7.43 0.94
N PRO A 601 11.06 8.19 1.62
CA PRO A 601 11.20 8.15 3.08
C PRO A 601 10.10 8.91 3.82
N PHE A 602 9.41 9.84 3.14
CA PHE A 602 8.25 10.58 3.67
C PHE A 602 6.91 9.93 3.29
N ALA A 603 6.92 8.74 2.68
CA ALA A 603 5.70 7.95 2.58
C ALA A 603 5.15 7.63 3.99
N PRO A 604 3.86 7.32 4.16
CA PRO A 604 3.32 6.83 5.43
C PRO A 604 4.09 5.59 5.95
N PRO A 605 4.07 5.31 7.27
CA PRO A 605 4.74 4.14 7.82
C PRO A 605 4.12 2.83 7.32
N CYS A 606 4.94 1.79 7.27
CA CYS A 606 4.49 0.43 6.99
C CYS A 606 3.97 -0.23 8.28
N TYR A 607 2.68 -0.63 8.33
CA TYR A 607 2.17 -1.37 9.50
C TYR A 607 2.66 -2.82 9.50
N ALA A 608 2.93 -3.41 8.33
CA ALA A 608 3.40 -4.80 8.23
C ALA A 608 4.86 -4.97 8.70
N GLU A 609 5.70 -3.92 8.68
CA GLU A 609 7.03 -3.93 9.34
C GLU A 609 6.93 -4.05 10.88
N ARG A 610 5.71 -3.96 11.46
CA ARG A 610 5.41 -4.36 12.84
C ARG A 610 4.53 -5.62 12.91
N ALA A 611 3.42 -5.66 12.19
CA ALA A 611 2.43 -6.75 12.31
C ALA A 611 2.94 -8.13 11.85
N VAL A 612 3.85 -8.18 10.86
CA VAL A 612 4.43 -9.45 10.41
C VAL A 612 5.44 -9.99 11.45
N PRO A 613 6.38 -9.18 11.98
CA PRO A 613 7.18 -9.56 13.15
C PRO A 613 6.35 -10.00 14.36
N ASP A 614 5.32 -9.25 14.77
CA ASP A 614 4.49 -9.58 15.94
C ASP A 614 3.86 -10.99 15.82
N LEU A 615 3.24 -11.29 14.66
CA LEU A 615 2.67 -12.61 14.35
C LEU A 615 3.74 -13.71 14.31
N THR A 616 4.87 -13.45 13.66
CA THR A 616 5.97 -14.43 13.54
C THR A 616 6.56 -14.74 14.92
N TRP A 617 6.75 -13.73 15.78
CA TRP A 617 7.19 -13.88 17.15
C TRP A 617 6.25 -14.77 17.95
N ARG A 618 4.93 -14.51 17.93
CA ARG A 618 3.94 -15.31 18.67
C ARG A 618 3.93 -16.77 18.20
N MET A 619 3.90 -17.01 16.89
CA MET A 619 3.89 -18.37 16.34
C MET A 619 5.20 -19.12 16.64
N ALA A 620 6.35 -18.47 16.52
CA ALA A 620 7.67 -19.09 16.75
C ALA A 620 7.97 -19.35 18.23
N THR A 621 7.58 -18.46 19.14
CA THR A 621 7.75 -18.70 20.59
C THR A 621 6.84 -19.83 21.06
N TRP A 622 5.56 -19.81 20.66
CA TRP A 622 4.60 -20.82 21.05
C TRP A 622 4.98 -22.21 20.53
N THR A 623 5.33 -22.36 19.24
CA THR A 623 5.76 -23.66 18.69
C THR A 623 7.02 -24.22 19.33
N ARG A 624 7.98 -23.36 19.73
CA ARG A 624 9.17 -23.80 20.48
C ARG A 624 8.85 -24.21 21.92
N ALA A 625 7.92 -23.51 22.59
CA ALA A 625 7.56 -23.78 23.97
C ALA A 625 6.69 -25.04 24.12
N THR A 626 5.67 -25.21 23.27
CA THR A 626 4.68 -26.29 23.41
C THR A 626 4.99 -27.52 22.54
N GLY A 627 5.82 -27.37 21.50
CA GLY A 627 5.94 -28.38 20.47
C GLY A 627 4.63 -28.66 19.72
N GLY A 628 3.65 -27.76 19.79
CA GLY A 628 2.32 -27.90 19.22
C GLY A 628 2.23 -27.59 17.72
N ARG A 629 0.99 -27.43 17.26
CA ARG A 629 0.60 -27.07 15.88
C ARG A 629 -0.42 -25.93 15.87
N LEU A 630 -0.48 -25.17 14.79
CA LEU A 630 -1.31 -23.95 14.73
C LEU A 630 -2.20 -23.91 13.50
N VAL A 631 -3.42 -23.41 13.66
CA VAL A 631 -4.24 -22.90 12.55
C VAL A 631 -4.04 -21.39 12.48
N LEU A 632 -3.66 -20.87 11.31
CA LEU A 632 -3.52 -19.44 11.06
C LEU A 632 -4.71 -18.99 10.19
N SER A 633 -5.68 -18.34 10.82
CA SER A 633 -6.97 -17.97 10.22
C SER A 633 -6.97 -16.49 9.81
N GLY A 634 -6.89 -16.21 8.50
CA GLY A 634 -6.75 -14.85 7.97
C GLY A 634 -7.92 -14.41 7.08
N HIS A 635 -8.65 -13.37 7.51
CA HIS A 635 -9.68 -12.71 6.70
C HIS A 635 -9.10 -11.58 5.85
N SER A 636 -9.45 -11.48 4.57
CA SER A 636 -9.17 -10.29 3.76
C SER A 636 -7.67 -9.88 3.83
N GLN A 637 -7.35 -8.65 4.20
CA GLN A 637 -5.97 -8.17 4.41
C GLN A 637 -5.20 -8.97 5.49
N GLY A 638 -5.90 -9.55 6.47
CA GLY A 638 -5.34 -10.50 7.43
C GLY A 638 -4.80 -11.78 6.79
N SER A 639 -5.36 -12.24 5.66
CA SER A 639 -4.77 -13.37 4.90
C SER A 639 -3.41 -13.02 4.27
N VAL A 640 -3.17 -11.74 3.97
CA VAL A 640 -1.91 -11.23 3.42
C VAL A 640 -0.85 -11.16 4.51
N LEU A 641 -1.23 -10.69 5.71
CA LEU A 641 -0.39 -10.73 6.91
C LEU A 641 -0.06 -12.17 7.33
N ALA A 642 -1.05 -13.07 7.30
CA ALA A 642 -0.88 -14.49 7.61
C ALA A 642 0.15 -15.16 6.68
N ALA A 643 0.01 -15.01 5.36
CA ALA A 643 0.96 -15.53 4.39
C ALA A 643 2.38 -14.93 4.58
N ALA A 644 2.47 -13.61 4.83
CA ALA A 644 3.72 -12.92 5.10
C ALA A 644 4.45 -13.44 6.36
N ALA A 645 3.71 -13.67 7.45
CA ALA A 645 4.25 -14.19 8.71
C ALA A 645 4.62 -15.67 8.60
N ALA A 646 3.84 -16.49 7.89
CA ALA A 646 4.17 -17.89 7.64
C ALA A 646 5.51 -18.05 6.88
N TRP A 647 5.79 -17.20 5.88
CA TRP A 647 7.09 -17.19 5.20
C TRP A 647 8.28 -16.76 6.07
N GLN A 648 8.05 -16.11 7.21
CA GLN A 648 9.11 -15.70 8.15
C GLN A 648 9.41 -16.76 9.23
N LEU A 649 8.56 -17.79 9.37
CA LEU A 649 8.85 -18.94 10.24
C LEU A 649 9.96 -19.82 9.66
N GLU A 650 10.75 -20.46 10.52
CA GLU A 650 11.66 -21.54 10.12
C GLU A 650 10.89 -22.70 9.44
N PRO A 651 11.51 -23.48 8.52
CA PRO A 651 10.83 -24.60 7.85
C PRO A 651 10.23 -25.64 8.79
N SER A 652 10.87 -25.86 9.95
CA SER A 652 10.43 -26.75 11.04
C SER A 652 9.12 -26.29 11.70
N ALA A 653 8.96 -24.97 11.88
CA ALA A 653 7.76 -24.34 12.44
C ALA A 653 6.67 -24.13 11.38
N ARG A 654 7.05 -23.76 10.15
CA ARG A 654 6.14 -23.53 9.02
C ARG A 654 5.34 -24.79 8.67
N ARG A 655 5.99 -25.97 8.70
CA ARG A 655 5.35 -27.30 8.54
C ARG A 655 4.39 -27.70 9.66
N ARG A 656 4.21 -26.88 10.70
CA ARG A 656 3.24 -27.08 11.79
C ARG A 656 2.04 -26.14 11.69
N VAL A 657 2.00 -25.28 10.66
CA VAL A 657 0.92 -24.34 10.39
C VAL A 657 -0.06 -24.97 9.39
N ALA A 658 -1.34 -25.02 9.74
CA ALA A 658 -2.44 -25.09 8.78
C ALA A 658 -2.89 -23.66 8.47
N LEU A 659 -3.08 -23.31 7.20
CA LEU A 659 -3.49 -21.98 6.78
C LEU A 659 -4.97 -21.96 6.38
N LEU A 660 -5.78 -21.08 6.97
CA LEU A 660 -7.18 -20.88 6.59
C LEU A 660 -7.37 -19.44 6.11
N THR A 661 -7.54 -19.24 4.81
CA THR A 661 -7.75 -17.90 4.23
C THR A 661 -9.19 -17.74 3.75
N TYR A 662 -9.77 -16.55 3.96
CA TYR A 662 -11.17 -16.31 3.59
C TYR A 662 -11.42 -14.87 3.19
N GLY A 663 -12.22 -14.66 2.15
CA GLY A 663 -12.32 -13.37 1.45
C GLY A 663 -10.95 -12.90 0.92
N SER A 664 -10.06 -13.83 0.56
CA SER A 664 -8.63 -13.53 0.40
C SER A 664 -8.29 -12.76 -0.89
N PRO A 665 -7.60 -11.59 -0.79
CA PRO A 665 -7.11 -10.85 -1.96
C PRO A 665 -5.75 -11.36 -2.49
N LEU A 666 -5.23 -12.50 -1.98
CA LEU A 666 -3.87 -12.99 -2.27
C LEU A 666 -3.57 -13.13 -3.76
N GLU A 667 -4.42 -13.79 -4.56
CA GLU A 667 -4.26 -13.80 -6.03
C GLU A 667 -4.83 -12.54 -6.65
N ARG A 668 -6.12 -12.28 -6.38
CA ARG A 668 -6.95 -11.36 -7.15
C ARG A 668 -6.47 -9.92 -7.13
N LEU A 669 -5.84 -9.50 -6.02
CA LEU A 669 -5.15 -8.24 -5.88
C LEU A 669 -3.63 -8.47 -5.84
N TYR A 670 -3.12 -9.16 -4.82
CA TYR A 670 -1.69 -9.11 -4.51
C TYR A 670 -0.82 -9.82 -5.56
N GLY A 671 -1.19 -11.03 -6.00
CA GLY A 671 -0.45 -11.77 -7.02
C GLY A 671 -0.52 -11.17 -8.42
N ARG A 672 -1.51 -10.31 -8.68
CA ARG A 672 -1.64 -9.56 -9.93
C ARG A 672 -0.85 -8.25 -9.92
N TRP A 673 -0.94 -7.48 -8.84
CA TRP A 673 -0.28 -6.17 -8.73
C TRP A 673 1.18 -6.25 -8.23
N PHE A 674 1.54 -7.26 -7.46
CA PHE A 674 2.88 -7.49 -6.87
C PHE A 674 3.43 -8.89 -7.19
N PRO A 675 3.50 -9.30 -8.47
CA PRO A 675 3.77 -10.70 -8.87
C PRO A 675 5.15 -11.23 -8.48
N ALA A 676 6.12 -10.35 -8.16
CA ALA A 676 7.42 -10.77 -7.64
C ALA A 676 7.38 -11.24 -6.16
N HIS A 677 6.27 -11.03 -5.45
CA HIS A 677 6.13 -11.28 -4.01
C HIS A 677 4.98 -12.26 -3.72
N PHE A 678 3.82 -12.05 -4.37
CA PHE A 678 2.62 -12.89 -4.22
C PHE A 678 2.24 -13.62 -5.53
N GLY A 679 3.16 -13.73 -6.49
CA GLY A 679 2.90 -14.47 -7.73
C GLY A 679 2.74 -15.98 -7.51
N PRO A 680 2.26 -16.74 -8.53
CA PRO A 680 1.93 -18.16 -8.37
C PRO A 680 3.08 -19.01 -7.82
N ALA A 681 4.32 -18.75 -8.23
CA ALA A 681 5.49 -19.49 -7.72
C ALA A 681 5.66 -19.35 -6.20
N ALA A 682 5.42 -18.16 -5.63
CA ALA A 682 5.51 -17.92 -4.20
C ALA A 682 4.35 -18.57 -3.44
N LEU A 683 3.12 -18.48 -3.97
CA LEU A 683 1.94 -19.09 -3.34
C LEU A 683 1.97 -20.63 -3.42
N SER A 684 2.43 -21.21 -4.54
CA SER A 684 2.69 -22.65 -4.65
C SER A 684 3.83 -23.12 -3.76
N ALA A 685 4.84 -22.28 -3.49
CA ALA A 685 5.87 -22.60 -2.51
C ALA A 685 5.28 -22.62 -1.09
N LEU A 686 4.52 -21.58 -0.71
CA LEU A 686 3.83 -21.54 0.59
C LEU A 686 2.99 -22.79 0.83
N HIS A 687 2.16 -23.18 -0.14
CA HIS A 687 1.32 -24.38 -0.06
C HIS A 687 2.11 -25.67 0.22
N ARG A 688 3.30 -25.84 -0.38
CA ARG A 688 4.17 -27.03 -0.16
C ARG A 688 4.97 -26.97 1.16
N GLU A 689 5.01 -25.82 1.82
CA GLU A 689 5.84 -25.59 3.00
C GLU A 689 5.03 -25.50 4.30
N VAL A 690 3.73 -25.20 4.23
CA VAL A 690 2.75 -25.37 5.31
C VAL A 690 2.23 -26.81 5.36
N ASP A 691 1.58 -27.22 6.45
CA ASP A 691 1.02 -28.58 6.59
C ASP A 691 -0.18 -28.80 5.63
N CYS A 692 -1.07 -27.81 5.61
CA CYS A 692 -2.23 -27.75 4.72
C CYS A 692 -2.73 -26.31 4.58
N TRP A 693 -3.50 -26.03 3.52
CA TRP A 693 -4.10 -24.72 3.28
C TRP A 693 -5.50 -24.88 2.69
N ARG A 694 -6.50 -24.20 3.23
CA ARG A 694 -7.83 -24.01 2.61
C ARG A 694 -8.16 -22.53 2.42
N ASN A 695 -8.80 -22.22 1.30
CA ASN A 695 -9.27 -20.89 0.93
C ASN A 695 -10.78 -20.87 0.64
N LEU A 696 -11.49 -19.93 1.27
CA LEU A 696 -12.94 -19.77 1.17
C LEU A 696 -13.30 -18.43 0.51
N TYR A 697 -14.15 -18.44 -0.52
CA TYR A 697 -14.53 -17.24 -1.27
C TYR A 697 -15.96 -17.30 -1.80
N ARG A 698 -16.57 -16.14 -2.05
CA ARG A 698 -17.87 -15.97 -2.70
C ARG A 698 -17.72 -15.32 -4.08
N LEU A 699 -18.64 -15.61 -5.00
CA LEU A 699 -18.68 -14.96 -6.33
C LEU A 699 -19.15 -13.50 -6.26
N THR A 700 -19.81 -13.13 -5.18
CA THR A 700 -20.31 -11.78 -4.84
C THR A 700 -19.26 -10.91 -4.15
N ASP A 701 -18.12 -11.46 -3.75
CA ASP A 701 -17.05 -10.74 -3.07
C ASP A 701 -16.24 -9.89 -4.08
N PRO A 702 -16.17 -8.55 -3.94
CA PRO A 702 -15.40 -7.69 -4.84
C PRO A 702 -13.88 -7.70 -4.58
N ILE A 703 -13.42 -8.22 -3.44
CA ILE A 703 -12.02 -8.17 -2.99
C ILE A 703 -11.41 -9.57 -2.99
N GLY A 704 -12.10 -10.50 -2.33
CA GLY A 704 -11.73 -11.90 -2.23
C GLY A 704 -11.85 -12.67 -3.54
N GLY A 705 -11.27 -13.86 -3.56
CA GLY A 705 -11.41 -14.81 -4.65
C GLY A 705 -10.60 -16.09 -4.43
N PRO A 706 -10.62 -17.00 -5.42
CA PRO A 706 -9.75 -18.17 -5.41
C PRO A 706 -8.27 -17.79 -5.56
N VAL A 707 -7.39 -18.56 -4.93
CA VAL A 707 -5.92 -18.44 -4.98
C VAL A 707 -5.37 -18.91 -6.34
N ARG A 708 -6.06 -19.84 -7.00
CA ARG A 708 -5.76 -20.35 -8.36
C ARG A 708 -4.34 -20.90 -8.49
N LEU A 709 -3.92 -21.77 -7.56
CA LEU A 709 -2.64 -22.47 -7.71
C LEU A 709 -2.68 -23.38 -8.97
N PRO A 710 -1.58 -23.45 -9.74
CA PRO A 710 -1.48 -24.34 -10.90
C PRO A 710 -1.30 -25.80 -10.49
N GLY A 711 -1.73 -26.72 -11.37
CA GLY A 711 -1.64 -28.17 -11.14
C GLY A 711 -2.62 -28.67 -10.08
N ASP A 712 -2.34 -29.86 -9.56
CA ASP A 712 -3.23 -30.58 -8.62
C ASP A 712 -3.37 -29.88 -7.26
N CYS A 713 -2.47 -28.96 -6.94
CA CYS A 713 -2.55 -28.09 -5.75
C CYS A 713 -3.76 -27.15 -5.75
N GLY A 714 -4.36 -26.86 -6.92
CA GLY A 714 -5.49 -25.92 -7.04
C GLY A 714 -6.73 -26.34 -6.25
N PRO A 715 -7.32 -27.52 -6.54
CA PRO A 715 -8.45 -28.08 -5.79
C PRO A 715 -8.17 -28.39 -4.31
N GLU A 716 -6.90 -28.56 -3.94
CA GLU A 716 -6.50 -28.74 -2.54
C GLU A 716 -6.50 -27.45 -1.72
N VAL A 717 -6.35 -26.28 -2.35
CA VAL A 717 -6.41 -24.99 -1.66
C VAL A 717 -7.78 -24.34 -1.80
N ASP A 718 -8.28 -24.15 -3.02
CA ASP A 718 -9.55 -23.47 -3.24
C ASP A 718 -10.73 -24.40 -3.07
N ARG A 719 -11.58 -24.13 -2.06
CA ARG A 719 -12.89 -24.75 -1.96
C ARG A 719 -13.78 -24.30 -3.13
N ALA A 720 -14.79 -25.10 -3.49
CA ALA A 720 -15.91 -24.62 -4.30
C ALA A 720 -16.50 -23.30 -3.71
N PRO A 721 -17.00 -22.36 -4.55
CA PRO A 721 -17.49 -21.08 -4.07
C PRO A 721 -18.60 -21.24 -3.02
N LEU A 722 -18.55 -20.43 -1.96
CA LEU A 722 -19.62 -20.38 -0.96
C LEU A 722 -20.90 -19.83 -1.60
N LYS A 723 -22.06 -20.34 -1.18
CA LYS A 723 -23.37 -19.79 -1.56
C LYS A 723 -23.54 -18.42 -0.92
N ASP A 724 -23.88 -17.43 -1.73
CA ASP A 724 -24.25 -16.10 -1.25
C ASP A 724 -25.41 -15.53 -2.09
N PRO A 725 -26.63 -15.42 -1.52
CA PRO A 725 -27.00 -15.70 -0.14
C PRO A 725 -26.97 -17.21 0.21
N LEU A 726 -26.92 -17.54 1.51
CA LEU A 726 -26.97 -18.94 1.99
C LEU A 726 -28.21 -19.70 1.51
N ALA A 727 -29.35 -19.01 1.35
CA ALA A 727 -30.58 -19.53 0.76
C ALA A 727 -31.20 -18.51 -0.20
N TYR A 728 -31.59 -18.94 -1.41
CA TYR A 728 -32.15 -18.07 -2.45
C TYR A 728 -33.59 -17.64 -2.16
N GLY A 729 -34.42 -18.51 -1.61
CA GLY A 729 -35.80 -18.24 -1.19
C GLY A 729 -35.94 -18.01 0.31
N ARG A 730 -37.08 -18.47 0.85
CA ARG A 730 -37.31 -18.72 2.28
C ARG A 730 -37.44 -20.23 2.48
N THR A 731 -36.89 -20.75 3.58
CA THR A 731 -37.00 -22.17 3.96
C THR A 731 -37.36 -22.29 5.44
N ALA A 732 -37.63 -23.49 5.95
CA ALA A 732 -37.85 -23.70 7.38
C ALA A 732 -36.63 -23.29 8.24
N LEU A 733 -35.41 -23.49 7.73
CA LEU A 733 -34.16 -23.07 8.38
C LEU A 733 -33.83 -21.58 8.16
N HIS A 734 -34.33 -20.99 7.07
CA HIS A 734 -34.13 -19.59 6.72
C HIS A 734 -35.49 -18.91 6.40
N PRO A 735 -36.34 -18.68 7.42
CA PRO A 735 -37.68 -18.13 7.22
C PRO A 735 -37.67 -16.65 6.80
N LEU A 736 -36.58 -15.94 7.08
CA LEU A 736 -36.33 -14.57 6.62
C LEU A 736 -35.38 -14.59 5.41
N PRO A 737 -35.46 -13.61 4.48
CA PRO A 737 -34.57 -13.54 3.32
C PRO A 737 -33.10 -13.42 3.76
N ALA A 738 -32.31 -14.46 3.52
CA ALA A 738 -30.87 -14.44 3.79
C ALA A 738 -30.17 -13.27 3.04
N PRO A 739 -29.31 -12.50 3.73
CA PRO A 739 -28.61 -11.35 3.14
C PRO A 739 -27.61 -11.80 2.07
N ILE A 740 -27.26 -10.87 1.17
CA ILE A 740 -26.09 -11.01 0.30
C ILE A 740 -24.90 -10.40 1.06
N LEU A 741 -23.99 -11.25 1.53
CA LEU A 741 -22.92 -10.88 2.46
C LEU A 741 -21.66 -10.37 1.75
N GLY A 742 -21.39 -10.84 0.53
CA GLY A 742 -20.20 -10.47 -0.24
C GLY A 742 -18.91 -10.75 0.53
N HIS A 743 -18.22 -9.68 0.95
CA HIS A 743 -16.92 -9.75 1.63
C HIS A 743 -16.99 -9.95 3.16
N SER A 744 -18.15 -9.72 3.78
CA SER A 744 -18.35 -9.77 5.24
C SER A 744 -18.73 -11.17 5.72
N ASP A 745 -18.66 -11.43 7.03
CA ASP A 745 -19.36 -12.54 7.69
C ASP A 745 -19.11 -13.92 7.04
N TYR A 746 -17.83 -14.23 6.78
CA TYR A 746 -17.39 -15.55 6.32
C TYR A 746 -17.43 -16.60 7.44
N GLN A 747 -17.16 -16.20 8.69
CA GLN A 747 -17.17 -17.11 9.85
C GLN A 747 -18.58 -17.61 10.20
N ALA A 748 -19.63 -16.86 9.84
CA ALA A 748 -21.03 -17.24 9.99
C ALA A 748 -21.53 -18.24 8.92
N ASP A 749 -20.72 -18.55 7.90
CA ASP A 749 -21.03 -19.61 6.94
C ASP A 749 -20.82 -20.98 7.63
N PRO A 750 -21.81 -21.90 7.65
CA PRO A 750 -21.68 -23.18 8.35
C PRO A 750 -20.44 -23.98 7.94
N ALA A 751 -20.01 -23.84 6.69
CA ALA A 751 -18.89 -24.58 6.16
C ALA A 751 -17.54 -23.84 6.28
N PHE A 752 -17.50 -22.67 6.94
CA PHE A 752 -16.28 -22.19 7.61
C PHE A 752 -15.91 -23.11 8.77
N ALA A 753 -16.89 -23.42 9.64
CA ALA A 753 -16.68 -24.28 10.80
C ALA A 753 -16.33 -25.72 10.40
N GLU A 754 -16.93 -26.22 9.31
CA GLU A 754 -16.60 -27.51 8.72
C GLU A 754 -15.12 -27.60 8.28
N GLU A 755 -14.67 -26.69 7.42
CA GLU A 755 -13.30 -26.67 6.89
C GLU A 755 -12.26 -26.42 8.00
N ARG A 756 -12.57 -25.53 8.95
CA ARG A 756 -11.77 -25.32 10.16
C ARG A 756 -11.59 -26.62 10.96
N ARG A 757 -12.67 -27.38 11.18
CA ARG A 757 -12.64 -28.68 11.87
C ARG A 757 -11.83 -29.72 11.09
N LEU A 758 -11.92 -29.74 9.76
CA LEU A 758 -11.14 -30.65 8.91
C LEU A 758 -9.63 -30.34 8.95
N LEU A 759 -9.25 -29.05 8.93
CA LEU A 759 -7.86 -28.63 9.12
C LEU A 759 -7.33 -29.04 10.51
N LEU A 760 -8.11 -28.82 11.57
CA LEU A 760 -7.75 -29.21 12.94
C LEU A 760 -7.58 -30.72 13.10
N ALA A 761 -8.44 -31.52 12.46
CA ALA A 761 -8.31 -32.97 12.46
C ALA A 761 -7.03 -33.42 11.73
N ARG A 762 -6.72 -32.83 10.57
CA ARG A 762 -5.50 -33.13 9.78
C ARG A 762 -4.20 -32.78 10.50
N LEU A 763 -4.22 -31.76 11.38
CA LEU A 763 -3.05 -31.42 12.19
C LEU A 763 -2.72 -32.47 13.26
N ARG A 764 -3.63 -33.36 13.65
CA ARG A 764 -3.33 -34.35 14.71
C ARG A 764 -2.38 -35.43 14.17
N PRO A 765 -1.40 -35.92 14.95
CA PRO A 765 -0.63 -37.10 14.58
C PRO A 765 -1.57 -38.30 14.40
N GLU A 766 -1.45 -39.03 13.29
CA GLU A 766 -2.15 -40.31 13.16
C GLU A 766 -1.70 -41.24 14.29
N VAL A 767 -2.66 -41.70 15.10
CA VAL A 767 -2.42 -42.79 16.04
C VAL A 767 -2.14 -44.03 15.19
N PRO A 768 -0.98 -44.69 15.32
CA PRO A 768 -0.73 -45.93 14.61
C PRO A 768 -1.80 -46.94 14.99
N GLY A 769 -2.64 -47.33 14.02
CA GLY A 769 -3.64 -48.36 14.25
C GLY A 769 -2.97 -49.63 14.79
N PRO A 770 -3.61 -50.37 15.72
CA PRO A 770 -3.03 -51.58 16.26
C PRO A 770 -2.68 -52.51 15.10
N ARG A 771 -1.42 -52.96 15.03
CA ARG A 771 -0.99 -53.93 14.03
C ARG A 771 -1.96 -55.13 14.11
N PRO A 772 -2.51 -55.61 12.98
CA PRO A 772 -3.25 -56.86 13.00
C PRO A 772 -2.33 -57.92 13.57
N ILE A 773 -2.79 -58.61 14.61
CA ILE A 773 -2.07 -59.75 15.18
C ILE A 773 -2.07 -60.81 14.08
N GLU A 774 -0.89 -61.13 13.54
CA GLU A 774 -0.74 -62.27 12.64
C GLU A 774 -1.12 -63.54 13.43
N GLU A 775 -2.24 -64.15 13.09
CA GLU A 775 -2.54 -65.52 13.51
C GLU A 775 -1.40 -66.42 12.99
N GLY A 776 -0.66 -67.03 13.92
CA GLY A 776 0.45 -67.92 13.57
C GLY A 776 0.00 -69.12 12.72
N PRO A 777 0.94 -69.79 12.03
CA PRO A 777 0.59 -70.79 11.01
C PRO A 777 -0.22 -71.95 11.60
N ARG A 778 -1.40 -72.20 11.01
CA ARG A 778 -2.25 -73.35 11.38
C ARG A 778 -1.52 -74.66 11.04
N PRO A 779 -1.37 -75.61 11.98
CA PRO A 779 -0.81 -76.93 11.67
C PRO A 779 -1.83 -77.77 10.87
N VAL A 780 -1.34 -78.45 9.83
CA VAL A 780 -2.16 -79.32 8.98
C VAL A 780 -2.28 -80.72 9.60
N GLY A 781 -3.51 -81.23 9.70
CA GLY A 781 -3.76 -82.67 9.60
C GLY A 781 -4.64 -83.30 10.68
N LYS A 782 -5.91 -83.57 10.33
CA LYS A 782 -6.57 -84.91 10.32
C LYS A 782 -8.10 -84.79 10.38
N THR A 783 -8.77 -85.21 9.32
CA THR A 783 -10.16 -85.71 9.33
C THR A 783 -10.22 -87.02 10.17
N PRO A 784 -11.36 -87.40 10.81
CA PRO A 784 -12.59 -87.72 10.07
C PRO A 784 -13.97 -87.51 10.77
N SER A 785 -15.04 -87.63 9.97
CA SER A 785 -16.37 -88.21 10.29
C SER A 785 -17.46 -87.45 11.10
N ALA A 786 -18.45 -86.94 10.33
CA ALA A 786 -19.90 -87.24 10.40
C ALA A 786 -20.83 -86.89 11.61
N LEU A 787 -22.07 -86.49 11.24
CA LEU A 787 -23.34 -86.40 12.03
C LEU A 787 -23.42 -85.23 13.05
N ARG A 788 -24.58 -84.60 13.38
CA ARG A 788 -26.02 -84.88 13.14
C ARG A 788 -26.87 -83.57 13.14
N ARG A 789 -28.21 -83.66 12.97
CA ARG A 789 -29.18 -82.53 12.83
C ARG A 789 -29.84 -82.06 14.15
N GLY A 790 -30.02 -80.72 14.30
CA GLY A 790 -31.14 -79.96 14.94
C GLY A 790 -31.62 -80.29 16.38
N PRO A 791 -32.69 -79.65 16.91
CA PRO A 791 -33.37 -78.40 16.48
C PRO A 791 -33.77 -77.40 17.63
N VAL A 792 -34.32 -76.23 17.26
CA VAL A 792 -35.39 -75.38 17.88
C VAL A 792 -35.66 -75.37 19.40
N GLU A 793 -35.80 -74.16 19.99
CA GLU A 793 -36.92 -73.82 20.89
C GLU A 793 -37.21 -72.28 20.95
N GLU A 794 -38.49 -71.92 21.10
CA GLU A 794 -39.05 -70.55 21.22
C GLU A 794 -39.31 -70.20 22.71
N GLY A 795 -39.57 -68.92 23.03
CA GLY A 795 -39.97 -68.52 24.40
C GLY A 795 -40.39 -67.05 24.54
N ASP A 796 -41.68 -66.82 24.81
CA ASP A 796 -42.41 -65.55 24.80
C ASP A 796 -42.08 -64.49 25.88
N ASP A 797 -42.51 -63.25 25.57
CA ASP A 797 -42.72 -62.05 26.42
C ASP A 797 -44.07 -62.11 27.23
N PRO A 798 -44.44 -61.13 28.08
CA PRO A 798 -43.65 -60.30 29.01
C PRO A 798 -44.16 -60.42 30.49
N PRO A 799 -45.24 -59.74 30.97
CA PRO A 799 -45.42 -58.31 31.32
C PRO A 799 -45.41 -57.96 32.83
N GLN A 800 -45.15 -56.68 33.17
CA GLN A 800 -46.00 -55.76 34.01
C GLN A 800 -45.24 -54.53 34.56
N ALA A 801 -45.92 -53.38 34.56
CA ALA A 801 -45.58 -52.12 35.26
C ALA A 801 -46.37 -52.06 36.62
N PRO A 802 -46.49 -50.96 37.42
CA PRO A 802 -46.26 -49.52 37.14
C PRO A 802 -45.64 -48.67 38.29
N GLY A 803 -45.46 -47.35 38.07
CA GLY A 803 -45.20 -46.42 39.20
C GLY A 803 -44.88 -44.95 38.87
N SER A 804 -45.91 -44.09 38.89
CA SER A 804 -45.93 -42.69 39.41
C SER A 804 -44.68 -41.79 39.23
N SER A 805 -44.67 -40.77 38.37
CA SER A 805 -45.35 -39.45 38.49
C SER A 805 -44.81 -38.50 39.57
N GLY A 806 -44.38 -37.29 39.14
CA GLY A 806 -43.95 -36.18 40.00
C GLY A 806 -43.58 -34.91 39.20
N ARG A 807 -44.34 -33.82 39.35
CA ARG A 807 -44.02 -32.48 38.83
C ARG A 807 -43.36 -31.64 39.92
N SER A 808 -42.51 -30.66 39.55
CA SER A 808 -42.66 -29.23 39.92
C SER A 808 -41.33 -28.45 39.94
N SER A 809 -41.29 -27.39 39.13
CA SER A 809 -40.75 -26.03 39.38
C SER A 809 -39.51 -25.81 40.26
N GLY A 810 -38.53 -25.13 39.68
CA GLY A 810 -37.44 -24.38 40.32
C GLY A 810 -36.80 -23.47 39.29
#